data_AF-A0AAI9UFB4-F1
#
_entry.id   AF-A0AAI9UFB4-F1
#
_cell.length_a   1.000
_cell.length_b   1.000
_cell.length_c   1.000
_cell.angle_alpha   90.00
_cell.angle_beta   90.00
_cell.angle_gamma   90.00
#
_symmetry.space_group_name_H-M   'P 1'
#
loop_
_entity.id
_entity.type
_entity.pdbx_description
1 polymer ?
#
loop_
_entity_poly.entity_id
_entity_poly.type
_entity_poly.pdbx_seq_one_letter_code
_entity_poly.pdbx_strand_id
1 'polypeptide(L)'
;MSTFRLTIEDGQFRDGYGRQVVLRGLNVAADAKLPSEPDQPSHIGDDFFDGDNVKFHNRPFPKDEAHVHFSRIKRYGYNTIRYVFTWEAIEAAGPGRYDEEWIQHTIEILRIAKEYGFYIFMDPHQDVWSRYCGGSGAPMWTIYACGLNPQSFSATEAAIVHNTYPKPEEFPKMIWSTNYWRLAAATIFTMYFGGRDFAPKCIINGINIQDFLQGHFVAACAHLAKRIHEAGDLENEVVIGWESMNEPGCGLVGYQDIAVIPNAQKLKKGSCPTIWQTLLTGSGRACEVETWDMGGMGPYKVGRSLIDPHGEMAWLPADYDDSRYGWKRDEGWKLGECIWAQHGIWDTKTDTLVKKDYFSKNPRTGKTIDHPEFTNTYFMDSYRLYRDAIRPIHKNCIMLMQYPTLELPPQIKGTADDDPMMAFSPHWYDGITLMTKRWNRVWNVDVVGVLRGRYWHEALSVKVGETAIRNCFKDQLASLRQEGLDRMGNHPCVMTEFGIPYDMGNKKAYKTGDYSDQSAALDANYFGAEGSGMEGHCLWVYVAKNTHEHGDLWNGEDLSVFSLDDKTLPMSPLPRSPSPNPSSDLKRNSMSRDVPDESTVTPENLQSTITNPSISSAPSKDPELTNAPGLRAAEAFVRPTPVVVAGDVLEYGFDLRSCTFTLKLKAAAPPSETAPTVVFLPEFHYPQDNCTVEVSSGKWAISMDDDEGPLLQKLKWWHADGEQTLKVMGLVRQHNIVEGSEEDMGYLEQCQQNYARCSVM
;
A
#
# COMPACT_ATOMS: atom_id res chain seq x y z
N MET A 1 -16.85 -17.20 -23.09
CA MET A 1 -16.05 -16.81 -21.91
C MET A 1 -15.16 -15.65 -22.34
N SER A 2 -15.16 -14.56 -21.59
CA SER A 2 -14.21 -13.46 -21.79
C SER A 2 -12.79 -14.00 -21.65
N THR A 3 -11.96 -13.76 -22.65
CA THR A 3 -10.53 -14.05 -22.54
C THR A 3 -9.89 -12.98 -21.67
N PHE A 4 -9.51 -13.30 -20.43
CA PHE A 4 -8.78 -12.41 -19.51
C PHE A 4 -7.33 -12.13 -19.92
N ARG A 5 -7.02 -12.35 -21.20
CA ARG A 5 -5.69 -12.09 -21.74
C ARG A 5 -5.49 -10.58 -21.83
N LEU A 6 -4.49 -10.11 -21.10
CA LEU A 6 -4.00 -8.74 -21.13
C LEU A 6 -2.74 -8.66 -22.00
N THR A 7 -2.66 -7.72 -22.93
CA THR A 7 -1.47 -7.41 -23.71
C THR A 7 -1.05 -5.95 -23.50
N ILE A 8 0.16 -5.59 -23.93
CA ILE A 8 0.64 -4.20 -23.96
C ILE A 8 0.79 -3.78 -25.41
N GLU A 9 0.09 -2.70 -25.80
CA GLU A 9 0.16 -2.11 -27.14
C GLU A 9 0.27 -0.59 -27.00
N ASP A 10 1.32 0.00 -27.58
CA ASP A 10 1.61 1.44 -27.52
C ASP A 10 1.61 2.02 -26.09
N GLY A 11 2.11 1.26 -25.13
CA GLY A 11 2.19 1.66 -23.72
C GLY A 11 0.86 1.56 -22.96
N GLN A 12 -0.15 0.91 -23.54
CA GLN A 12 -1.48 0.73 -22.96
C GLN A 12 -1.80 -0.75 -22.77
N PHE A 13 -2.52 -1.08 -21.70
CA PHE A 13 -3.05 -2.44 -21.51
C PHE A 13 -4.24 -2.67 -22.45
N ARG A 14 -4.26 -3.79 -23.17
CA ARG A 14 -5.34 -4.17 -24.08
C ARG A 14 -5.94 -5.52 -23.75
N ASP A 15 -7.24 -5.65 -23.97
CA ASP A 15 -7.93 -6.93 -23.95
C ASP A 15 -7.89 -7.62 -25.33
N GLY A 16 -8.45 -8.83 -25.43
CA GLY A 16 -8.52 -9.59 -26.69
C GLY A 16 -9.34 -8.94 -27.81
N TYR A 17 -10.05 -7.84 -27.55
CA TYR A 17 -10.79 -7.05 -28.55
C TYR A 17 -10.07 -5.75 -28.94
N GLY A 18 -8.88 -5.50 -28.39
CA GLY A 18 -8.12 -4.25 -28.61
C GLY A 18 -8.65 -3.07 -27.81
N ARG A 19 -9.53 -3.29 -26.82
CA ARG A 19 -10.01 -2.22 -25.93
C ARG A 19 -8.94 -1.93 -24.88
N GLN A 20 -8.73 -0.66 -24.53
CA GLN A 20 -7.90 -0.32 -23.39
C GLN A 20 -8.50 -0.85 -22.09
N VAL A 21 -7.69 -1.49 -21.26
CA VAL A 21 -8.07 -1.92 -19.90
C VAL A 21 -7.48 -0.92 -18.91
N VAL A 22 -8.31 -0.43 -17.99
CA VAL A 22 -7.86 0.39 -16.86
C VAL A 22 -7.77 -0.50 -15.63
N LEU A 23 -6.57 -0.65 -15.06
CA LEU A 23 -6.37 -1.48 -13.88
C LEU A 23 -6.68 -0.67 -12.62
N ARG A 24 -7.81 -0.99 -11.98
CA ARG A 24 -8.17 -0.46 -10.67
C ARG A 24 -8.05 -1.56 -9.64
N GLY A 25 -6.98 -1.48 -8.86
CA GLY A 25 -6.53 -2.55 -7.99
C GLY A 25 -6.67 -2.27 -6.50
N LEU A 26 -6.57 -3.36 -5.75
CA LEU A 26 -6.47 -3.38 -4.30
C LEU A 26 -5.33 -4.35 -3.92
N ASN A 27 -4.56 -3.99 -2.90
CA ASN A 27 -3.56 -4.88 -2.32
C ASN A 27 -4.26 -5.94 -1.46
N VAL A 28 -4.01 -7.22 -1.73
CA VAL A 28 -4.67 -8.35 -1.05
C VAL A 28 -3.62 -9.39 -0.67
N ALA A 29 -3.33 -9.63 0.60
CA ALA A 29 -3.81 -8.88 1.76
C ALA A 29 -2.66 -8.63 2.74
N ALA A 30 -2.70 -7.53 3.50
CA ALA A 30 -1.56 -7.18 4.37
C ALA A 30 -1.42 -8.11 5.58
N ASP A 31 -2.45 -8.85 5.96
CA ASP A 31 -2.33 -9.94 6.94
C ASP A 31 -1.54 -11.14 6.40
N ALA A 32 -1.28 -11.24 5.09
CA ALA A 32 -0.32 -12.19 4.52
C ALA A 32 1.15 -11.85 4.88
N LYS A 33 1.42 -10.69 5.47
CA LYS A 33 2.74 -10.33 6.02
C LYS A 33 3.12 -11.14 7.25
N LEU A 34 2.15 -11.80 7.88
CA LEU A 34 2.28 -12.44 9.19
C LEU A 34 1.82 -13.90 9.13
N PRO A 35 2.46 -14.83 9.86
CA PRO A 35 2.06 -16.23 9.82
C PRO A 35 0.64 -16.41 10.38
N SER A 36 -0.04 -17.44 9.90
CA SER A 36 -1.35 -17.85 10.40
C SER A 36 -1.25 -18.87 11.53
N GLU A 37 -0.17 -19.65 11.57
CA GLU A 37 0.06 -20.68 12.61
C GLU A 37 1.52 -20.65 13.09
N PRO A 38 1.76 -20.33 14.38
CA PRO A 38 0.80 -19.67 15.25
C PRO A 38 0.31 -18.33 14.65
N ASP A 39 -0.90 -17.89 15.00
CA ASP A 39 -1.37 -16.55 14.59
C ASP A 39 -0.53 -15.51 15.35
N GLN A 40 0.45 -14.93 14.66
CA GLN A 40 1.48 -14.10 15.28
C GLN A 40 1.40 -12.64 14.79
N PRO A 41 0.39 -11.86 15.22
CA PRO A 41 0.35 -10.45 14.91
C PRO A 41 1.51 -9.70 15.58
N SER A 42 1.84 -8.51 15.09
CA SER A 42 3.10 -7.82 15.48
C SER A 42 3.17 -7.44 16.97
N HIS A 43 2.04 -7.39 17.66
CA HIS A 43 1.97 -7.05 19.09
C HIS A 43 2.11 -8.26 20.02
N ILE A 44 2.19 -9.49 19.48
CA ILE A 44 2.28 -10.73 20.25
C ILE A 44 3.71 -11.27 20.19
N GLY A 45 4.39 -11.30 21.33
CA GLY A 45 5.79 -11.74 21.44
C GLY A 45 6.00 -13.22 21.74
N ASP A 46 4.93 -13.95 22.10
CA ASP A 46 5.01 -15.36 22.51
C ASP A 46 5.59 -16.22 21.37
N ASP A 47 6.63 -17.00 21.67
CA ASP A 47 7.34 -17.87 20.72
C ASP A 47 7.78 -17.18 19.41
N PHE A 48 7.93 -15.84 19.41
CA PHE A 48 8.21 -15.05 18.21
C PHE A 48 9.46 -15.52 17.44
N PHE A 49 10.47 -16.03 18.15
CA PHE A 49 11.73 -16.52 17.59
C PHE A 49 11.70 -17.99 17.13
N ASP A 50 10.56 -18.69 17.20
CA ASP A 50 10.35 -20.01 16.57
C ASP A 50 10.01 -19.89 15.08
N GLY A 51 10.85 -19.15 14.35
CA GLY A 51 10.58 -18.77 12.97
C GLY A 51 10.60 -19.88 11.93
N ASP A 52 11.27 -20.98 12.22
CA ASP A 52 11.50 -22.04 11.24
C ASP A 52 10.25 -22.92 11.07
N ASN A 53 9.32 -22.84 12.03
CA ASN A 53 8.15 -23.69 12.15
C ASN A 53 6.82 -22.98 11.83
N VAL A 54 6.87 -21.67 11.55
CA VAL A 54 5.65 -20.89 11.24
C VAL A 54 5.04 -21.30 9.91
N LYS A 55 3.72 -21.20 9.81
CA LYS A 55 2.94 -21.49 8.60
C LYS A 55 2.07 -20.32 8.19
N PHE A 56 1.88 -20.20 6.87
CA PHE A 56 1.04 -19.19 6.23
C PHE A 56 -0.19 -19.81 5.55
N HIS A 57 -0.53 -21.06 5.89
CA HIS A 57 -1.52 -21.89 5.18
C HIS A 57 -2.95 -21.32 5.14
N ASN A 58 -3.23 -20.29 5.91
CA ASN A 58 -4.50 -19.55 5.89
C ASN A 58 -4.34 -18.09 5.42
N ARG A 59 -3.30 -17.79 4.62
CA ARG A 59 -3.02 -16.46 4.06
C ARG A 59 -3.15 -16.46 2.54
N PRO A 60 -3.79 -15.44 1.92
CA PRO A 60 -4.28 -14.19 2.53
C PRO A 60 -5.51 -14.37 3.43
N PHE A 61 -6.27 -15.45 3.27
CA PHE A 61 -7.39 -15.84 4.12
C PHE A 61 -7.70 -17.33 3.90
N PRO A 62 -8.46 -17.99 4.79
CA PRO A 62 -8.91 -19.35 4.58
C PRO A 62 -9.65 -19.53 3.24
N LYS A 63 -9.47 -20.68 2.60
CA LYS A 63 -10.05 -20.98 1.29
C LYS A 63 -11.58 -20.91 1.27
N ASP A 64 -12.22 -21.40 2.32
CA ASP A 64 -13.68 -21.41 2.48
C ASP A 64 -14.27 -20.00 2.65
N GLU A 65 -13.47 -19.03 3.09
CA GLU A 65 -13.86 -17.62 3.21
C GLU A 65 -13.57 -16.82 1.92
N ALA A 66 -12.78 -17.36 0.99
CA ALA A 66 -12.30 -16.64 -0.19
C ALA A 66 -13.41 -16.00 -1.04
N HIS A 67 -14.51 -16.71 -1.27
CA HIS A 67 -15.65 -16.19 -2.03
C HIS A 67 -16.29 -14.96 -1.36
N VAL A 68 -16.29 -14.90 -0.03
CA VAL A 68 -16.83 -13.74 0.73
C VAL A 68 -15.94 -12.52 0.50
N HIS A 69 -14.63 -12.69 0.57
CA HIS A 69 -13.66 -11.62 0.38
C HIS A 69 -13.66 -11.11 -1.08
N PHE A 70 -13.59 -12.00 -2.06
CA PHE A 70 -13.57 -11.62 -3.48
C PHE A 70 -14.88 -10.99 -3.94
N SER A 71 -16.04 -11.50 -3.48
CA SER A 71 -17.34 -10.87 -3.74
C SER A 71 -17.40 -9.45 -3.20
N ARG A 72 -16.87 -9.21 -1.98
CA ARG A 72 -16.79 -7.89 -1.37
C ARG A 72 -15.91 -6.94 -2.19
N ILE A 73 -14.70 -7.38 -2.55
CA ILE A 73 -13.75 -6.58 -3.33
C ILE A 73 -14.32 -6.22 -4.70
N LYS A 74 -15.02 -7.16 -5.36
CA LYS A 74 -15.72 -6.87 -6.63
C LYS A 74 -16.83 -5.84 -6.49
N ARG A 75 -17.63 -5.91 -5.41
CA ARG A 75 -18.68 -4.92 -5.14
C ARG A 75 -18.11 -3.52 -4.91
N TYR A 76 -16.86 -3.40 -4.47
CA TYR A 76 -16.17 -2.11 -4.39
C TYR A 76 -15.65 -1.59 -5.74
N GLY A 77 -15.78 -2.38 -6.82
CA GLY A 77 -15.43 -1.98 -8.18
C GLY A 77 -13.97 -2.19 -8.55
N TYR A 78 -13.22 -2.98 -7.78
CA TYR A 78 -11.85 -3.34 -8.14
C TYR A 78 -11.86 -4.47 -9.17
N ASN A 79 -11.01 -4.36 -10.19
CA ASN A 79 -10.82 -5.41 -11.20
C ASN A 79 -9.43 -6.05 -11.14
N THR A 80 -8.53 -5.51 -10.30
CA THR A 80 -7.15 -5.95 -10.20
C THR A 80 -6.79 -6.26 -8.74
N ILE A 81 -5.94 -7.23 -8.51
CA ILE A 81 -5.37 -7.54 -7.20
C ILE A 81 -3.84 -7.54 -7.31
N ARG A 82 -3.20 -6.75 -6.44
CA ARG A 82 -1.78 -6.92 -6.11
C ARG A 82 -1.71 -8.00 -5.03
N TYR A 83 -1.30 -9.21 -5.39
CA TYR A 83 -1.33 -10.37 -4.50
C TYR A 83 -0.08 -10.39 -3.64
N VAL A 84 -0.24 -10.01 -2.38
CA VAL A 84 0.83 -9.90 -1.38
C VAL A 84 1.23 -11.29 -0.91
N PHE A 85 2.51 -11.64 -1.05
CA PHE A 85 3.10 -12.80 -0.38
C PHE A 85 4.51 -12.47 0.11
N THR A 86 4.97 -13.15 1.15
CA THR A 86 6.31 -12.94 1.69
C THR A 86 7.25 -14.08 1.29
N TRP A 87 8.55 -13.80 1.24
CA TRP A 87 9.55 -14.86 1.06
C TRP A 87 9.50 -15.87 2.23
N GLU A 88 9.19 -15.41 3.45
CA GLU A 88 8.98 -16.27 4.62
C GLU A 88 7.86 -17.28 4.40
N ALA A 89 6.75 -16.90 3.76
CA ALA A 89 5.66 -17.83 3.45
C ALA A 89 6.09 -18.99 2.53
N ILE A 90 7.10 -18.78 1.69
CA ILE A 90 7.63 -19.79 0.78
C ILE A 90 8.71 -20.64 1.45
N GLU A 91 9.64 -20.02 2.20
CA GLU A 91 10.93 -20.63 2.56
C GLU A 91 11.30 -20.42 4.04
N ALA A 92 10.32 -20.41 4.96
CA ALA A 92 10.53 -20.25 6.41
C ALA A 92 11.49 -21.31 7.00
N ALA A 93 11.34 -22.58 6.61
CA ALA A 93 12.03 -23.72 7.21
C ALA A 93 13.54 -23.79 6.91
N GLY A 94 14.06 -22.91 6.05
CA GLY A 94 15.47 -22.83 5.69
C GLY A 94 15.71 -22.81 4.17
N PRO A 95 16.95 -22.51 3.76
CA PRO A 95 17.32 -22.38 2.34
C PRO A 95 17.05 -23.68 1.56
N GLY A 96 16.35 -23.55 0.44
CA GLY A 96 15.90 -24.61 -0.46
C GLY A 96 14.71 -25.43 0.03
N ARG A 97 14.07 -25.06 1.15
CA ARG A 97 12.96 -25.82 1.75
C ARG A 97 11.63 -25.10 1.56
N TYR A 98 11.01 -25.32 0.41
CA TYR A 98 9.76 -24.65 0.03
C TYR A 98 8.53 -25.26 0.70
N ASP A 99 7.61 -24.42 1.16
CA ASP A 99 6.32 -24.82 1.74
C ASP A 99 5.29 -25.09 0.64
N GLU A 100 5.25 -26.34 0.17
CA GLU A 100 4.36 -26.75 -0.93
C GLU A 100 2.87 -26.72 -0.56
N GLU A 101 2.55 -26.78 0.73
CA GLU A 101 1.17 -26.69 1.22
C GLU A 101 0.67 -25.25 1.11
N TRP A 102 1.48 -24.26 1.49
CA TRP A 102 1.18 -22.85 1.24
C TRP A 102 1.04 -22.53 -0.25
N ILE A 103 1.92 -23.08 -1.09
CA ILE A 103 1.86 -22.88 -2.55
C ILE A 103 0.56 -23.45 -3.12
N GLN A 104 0.16 -24.65 -2.65
CA GLN A 104 -1.10 -25.26 -3.07
C GLN A 104 -2.31 -24.43 -2.62
N HIS A 105 -2.29 -23.90 -1.40
CA HIS A 105 -3.30 -22.97 -0.92
C HIS A 105 -3.41 -21.73 -1.83
N THR A 106 -2.28 -21.10 -2.16
CA THR A 106 -2.22 -19.93 -3.06
C THR A 106 -2.82 -20.24 -4.44
N ILE A 107 -2.49 -21.38 -5.04
CA ILE A 107 -3.07 -21.81 -6.33
C ILE A 107 -4.59 -21.93 -6.23
N GLU A 108 -5.11 -22.46 -5.13
CA GLU A 108 -6.56 -22.61 -4.92
C GLU A 108 -7.26 -21.25 -4.73
N ILE A 109 -6.65 -20.33 -3.99
CA ILE A 109 -7.13 -18.95 -3.86
C ILE A 109 -7.16 -18.24 -5.21
N LEU A 110 -6.11 -18.37 -6.03
CA LEU A 110 -6.03 -17.78 -7.37
C LEU A 110 -7.11 -18.35 -8.32
N ARG A 111 -7.42 -19.64 -8.22
CA ARG A 111 -8.53 -20.26 -8.97
C ARG A 111 -9.88 -19.69 -8.57
N ILE A 112 -10.11 -19.47 -7.28
CA ILE A 112 -11.35 -18.82 -6.82
C ILE A 112 -11.39 -17.38 -7.35
N ALA A 113 -10.28 -16.62 -7.27
CA ALA A 113 -10.23 -15.25 -7.77
C ALA A 113 -10.50 -15.16 -9.29
N LYS A 114 -10.10 -16.18 -10.06
CA LYS A 114 -10.39 -16.29 -11.49
C LYS A 114 -11.89 -16.28 -11.79
N GLU A 115 -12.72 -16.92 -10.96
CA GLU A 115 -14.17 -16.94 -11.12
C GLU A 115 -14.81 -15.56 -10.98
N TYR A 116 -14.15 -14.65 -10.25
CA TYR A 116 -14.58 -13.26 -10.15
C TYR A 116 -14.03 -12.42 -11.31
N GLY A 117 -13.08 -12.91 -12.10
CA GLY A 117 -12.51 -12.14 -13.20
C GLY A 117 -11.62 -10.99 -12.73
N PHE A 118 -10.72 -11.28 -11.80
CA PHE A 118 -9.63 -10.39 -11.42
C PHE A 118 -8.43 -10.53 -12.37
N TYR A 119 -7.74 -9.42 -12.61
CA TYR A 119 -6.35 -9.45 -13.03
C TYR A 119 -5.46 -9.47 -11.80
N ILE A 120 -4.51 -10.39 -11.72
CA ILE A 120 -3.63 -10.56 -10.56
C ILE A 120 -2.19 -10.47 -11.00
N PHE A 121 -1.41 -9.64 -10.33
CA PHE A 121 0.04 -9.74 -10.38
C PHE A 121 0.59 -10.08 -8.99
N MET A 122 1.63 -10.90 -8.98
CA MET A 122 2.23 -11.46 -7.78
C MET A 122 3.26 -10.47 -7.22
N ASP A 123 3.15 -10.13 -5.94
CA ASP A 123 4.02 -9.19 -5.24
C ASP A 123 4.84 -9.88 -4.15
N PRO A 124 6.17 -10.10 -4.39
CA PRO A 124 7.11 -10.51 -3.35
C PRO A 124 7.32 -9.36 -2.35
N HIS A 125 6.46 -9.35 -1.35
CA HIS A 125 6.32 -8.25 -0.40
C HIS A 125 7.34 -8.34 0.73
N GLN A 126 7.88 -7.18 1.09
CA GLN A 126 8.74 -6.99 2.25
C GLN A 126 8.59 -5.56 2.76
N ASP A 127 8.74 -5.38 4.06
CA ASP A 127 9.02 -4.09 4.67
C ASP A 127 10.23 -4.27 5.56
N VAL A 128 11.23 -3.40 5.45
CA VAL A 128 12.41 -3.43 6.32
C VAL A 128 13.02 -4.84 6.44
N TRP A 129 13.10 -5.54 5.31
CA TRP A 129 13.62 -6.89 5.16
C TRP A 129 12.78 -8.01 5.79
N SER A 130 12.48 -7.97 7.08
CA SER A 130 11.91 -9.11 7.82
C SER A 130 11.16 -8.67 9.08
N ARG A 131 10.23 -9.51 9.57
CA ARG A 131 9.53 -9.25 10.84
C ARG A 131 10.48 -9.13 12.04
N TYR A 132 11.61 -9.83 12.02
CA TYR A 132 12.64 -9.70 13.05
C TYR A 132 13.49 -8.44 12.91
N CYS A 133 13.39 -7.72 11.79
CA CYS A 133 13.96 -6.39 11.60
C CYS A 133 12.92 -5.28 11.84
N GLY A 134 11.74 -5.63 12.35
CA GLY A 134 10.65 -4.71 12.66
C GLY A 134 9.68 -4.47 11.50
N GLY A 135 9.76 -5.26 10.42
CA GLY A 135 8.85 -5.16 9.28
C GLY A 135 8.21 -6.49 8.88
N SER A 136 8.44 -6.95 7.64
CA SER A 136 7.90 -8.20 7.08
C SER A 136 8.73 -8.66 5.87
N GLY A 137 8.59 -9.91 5.40
CA GLY A 137 9.16 -10.34 4.11
C GLY A 137 10.07 -11.58 4.20
N ALA A 138 11.35 -11.39 4.48
CA ALA A 138 12.36 -12.43 4.44
C ALA A 138 12.31 -13.36 5.67
N PRO A 139 12.58 -14.67 5.50
CA PRO A 139 12.61 -15.63 6.60
C PRO A 139 13.80 -15.42 7.54
N MET A 140 13.67 -15.90 8.77
CA MET A 140 14.65 -15.70 9.85
C MET A 140 16.06 -16.17 9.50
N TRP A 141 16.18 -17.26 8.73
CA TRP A 141 17.47 -17.83 8.35
C TRP A 141 18.33 -16.83 7.55
N THR A 142 17.74 -15.86 6.87
CA THR A 142 18.50 -14.82 6.14
C THR A 142 19.28 -13.90 7.08
N ILE A 143 18.76 -13.68 8.28
CA ILE A 143 19.41 -12.87 9.32
C ILE A 143 20.58 -13.63 9.91
N TYR A 144 20.36 -14.91 10.21
CA TYR A 144 21.43 -15.82 10.63
C TYR A 144 22.50 -15.95 9.55
N ALA A 145 22.14 -16.08 8.26
CA ALA A 145 23.08 -16.10 7.15
C ALA A 145 23.95 -14.83 7.10
N CYS A 146 23.40 -13.65 7.42
CA CYS A 146 24.15 -12.40 7.54
C CYS A 146 25.02 -12.28 8.81
N GLY A 147 25.04 -13.31 9.66
CA GLY A 147 25.85 -13.35 10.89
C GLY A 147 25.22 -12.58 12.06
N LEU A 148 23.94 -12.22 11.96
CA LEU A 148 23.23 -11.43 12.97
C LEU A 148 22.39 -12.32 13.90
N ASN A 149 22.22 -11.89 15.15
CA ASN A 149 21.41 -12.54 16.17
C ASN A 149 20.12 -11.72 16.44
N PRO A 150 18.95 -12.11 15.90
CA PRO A 150 17.73 -11.33 16.06
C PRO A 150 17.26 -11.21 17.51
N GLN A 151 17.62 -12.16 18.39
CA GLN A 151 17.26 -12.13 19.81
C GLN A 151 17.92 -10.97 20.56
N SER A 152 19.07 -10.48 20.06
CA SER A 152 19.83 -9.40 20.69
C SER A 152 19.45 -8.02 20.19
N PHE A 153 18.57 -7.92 19.19
CA PHE A 153 18.29 -6.64 18.53
C PHE A 153 17.63 -5.61 19.44
N SER A 154 16.82 -6.05 20.41
CA SER A 154 16.21 -5.15 21.38
C SER A 154 17.26 -4.52 22.31
N ALA A 155 18.25 -5.29 22.77
CA ALA A 155 19.30 -4.81 23.66
C ALA A 155 20.25 -3.84 22.94
N THR A 156 20.59 -4.13 21.68
CA THR A 156 21.51 -3.29 20.89
C THR A 156 20.82 -2.16 20.12
N GLU A 157 19.49 -2.12 20.13
CA GLU A 157 18.63 -1.43 19.16
C GLU A 157 19.07 -1.62 17.68
N ALA A 158 19.53 -2.82 17.33
CA ALA A 158 19.86 -3.13 15.93
C ALA A 158 18.61 -3.15 15.03
N ALA A 159 17.45 -3.36 15.63
CA ALA A 159 16.12 -3.09 15.11
C ALA A 159 15.17 -2.77 16.28
N ILE A 160 14.16 -1.95 16.04
CA ILE A 160 13.01 -1.75 16.92
C ILE A 160 11.87 -2.61 16.39
N VAL A 161 11.49 -3.63 17.16
CA VAL A 161 10.51 -4.65 16.75
C VAL A 161 9.34 -4.63 17.72
N HIS A 162 8.11 -4.59 17.20
CA HIS A 162 6.90 -4.52 18.02
C HIS A 162 6.75 -5.76 18.92
N ASN A 163 7.00 -6.97 18.38
CA ASN A 163 6.88 -8.23 19.11
C ASN A 163 7.80 -8.34 20.33
N THR A 164 8.92 -7.62 20.33
CA THR A 164 9.89 -7.60 21.43
C THR A 164 9.87 -6.28 22.21
N TYR A 165 8.95 -5.37 21.87
CA TYR A 165 8.90 -4.07 22.52
C TYR A 165 8.37 -4.25 23.95
N PRO A 166 9.01 -3.66 24.99
CA PRO A 166 8.67 -3.95 26.38
C PRO A 166 7.19 -3.72 26.76
N LYS A 167 6.53 -2.81 26.05
CA LYS A 167 5.12 -2.47 26.21
C LYS A 167 4.47 -2.33 24.82
N PRO A 168 4.01 -3.43 24.20
CA PRO A 168 3.50 -3.41 22.83
C PRO A 168 2.41 -2.35 22.60
N GLU A 169 1.56 -2.11 23.58
CA GLU A 169 0.51 -1.08 23.55
C GLU A 169 1.04 0.37 23.45
N GLU A 170 2.30 0.60 23.86
CA GLU A 170 2.99 1.88 23.76
C GLU A 170 3.92 1.94 22.51
N PHE A 171 3.84 0.98 21.59
CA PHE A 171 4.68 0.96 20.39
C PHE A 171 4.48 2.22 19.54
N PRO A 172 5.54 3.02 19.28
CA PRO A 172 5.35 4.32 18.63
C PRO A 172 4.92 4.20 17.15
N LYS A 173 3.83 4.89 16.79
CA LYS A 173 3.30 4.96 15.41
C LYS A 173 4.40 5.31 14.40
N MET A 174 4.47 4.58 13.28
CA MET A 174 5.42 4.81 12.18
C MET A 174 6.92 4.72 12.57
N ILE A 175 7.28 4.20 13.74
CA ILE A 175 8.71 4.06 14.10
C ILE A 175 9.41 2.96 13.31
N TRP A 176 8.66 1.96 12.85
CA TRP A 176 9.18 0.77 12.19
C TRP A 176 10.04 1.09 10.96
N SER A 177 9.69 2.11 10.17
CA SER A 177 10.43 2.49 8.96
C SER A 177 11.78 3.16 9.27
N THR A 178 12.03 3.56 10.52
CA THR A 178 13.37 4.00 10.95
C THR A 178 14.38 2.86 10.96
N ASN A 179 13.92 1.59 10.97
CA ASN A 179 14.79 0.43 10.96
C ASN A 179 15.62 0.30 9.67
N TYR A 180 15.21 0.90 8.54
CA TYR A 180 16.05 0.97 7.32
C TYR A 180 17.42 1.60 7.59
N TRP A 181 17.53 2.44 8.63
CA TRP A 181 18.75 3.14 9.04
C TRP A 181 19.40 2.53 10.29
N ARG A 182 18.96 1.34 10.70
CA ARG A 182 19.55 0.60 11.83
C ARG A 182 20.36 -0.58 11.35
N LEU A 183 21.23 -1.07 12.24
CA LEU A 183 22.26 -2.04 11.91
C LEU A 183 21.73 -3.23 11.12
N ALA A 184 20.63 -3.85 11.55
CA ALA A 184 20.15 -5.09 10.97
C ALA A 184 19.77 -4.91 9.49
N ALA A 185 18.74 -4.11 9.21
CA ALA A 185 18.27 -3.92 7.84
C ALA A 185 19.32 -3.25 6.96
N ALA A 186 20.02 -2.23 7.45
CA ALA A 186 21.07 -1.55 6.69
C ALA A 186 22.17 -2.53 6.27
N THR A 187 22.60 -3.42 7.17
CA THR A 187 23.61 -4.46 6.86
C THR A 187 23.07 -5.45 5.84
N ILE A 188 21.87 -5.99 6.05
CA ILE A 188 21.34 -7.06 5.20
C ILE A 188 21.06 -6.56 3.78
N PHE A 189 20.46 -5.38 3.60
CA PHE A 189 20.29 -4.80 2.27
C PHE A 189 21.63 -4.51 1.58
N THR A 190 22.66 -4.10 2.34
CA THR A 190 24.01 -3.93 1.77
C THR A 190 24.58 -5.27 1.28
N MET A 191 24.41 -6.34 2.05
CA MET A 191 24.82 -7.68 1.65
C MET A 191 24.03 -8.17 0.45
N TYR A 192 22.71 -7.94 0.41
CA TYR A 192 21.84 -8.35 -0.69
C TYR A 192 22.16 -7.65 -2.01
N PHE A 193 22.37 -6.33 -2.02
CA PHE A 193 22.61 -5.60 -3.27
C PHE A 193 24.09 -5.48 -3.65
N GLY A 194 24.99 -5.32 -2.67
CA GLY A 194 26.40 -4.98 -2.89
C GLY A 194 27.39 -5.83 -2.10
N GLY A 195 27.00 -7.03 -1.65
CA GLY A 195 27.85 -7.90 -0.84
C GLY A 195 29.18 -8.28 -1.50
N ARG A 196 29.25 -8.43 -2.82
CA ARG A 196 30.52 -8.72 -3.53
C ARG A 196 31.55 -7.59 -3.39
N ASP A 197 31.07 -6.36 -3.41
CA ASP A 197 31.91 -5.17 -3.38
C ASP A 197 32.25 -4.73 -1.95
N PHE A 198 31.24 -4.74 -1.06
CA PHE A 198 31.36 -4.17 0.27
C PHE A 198 31.54 -5.19 1.37
N ALA A 199 31.12 -6.44 1.17
CA ALA A 199 31.26 -7.54 2.12
C ALA A 199 31.96 -8.78 1.50
N PRO A 200 33.11 -8.65 0.82
CA PRO A 200 33.75 -9.74 0.09
C PRO A 200 34.16 -10.94 0.96
N LYS A 201 34.34 -10.75 2.28
CA LYS A 201 34.64 -11.84 3.21
C LYS A 201 33.42 -12.69 3.56
N CYS A 202 32.21 -12.19 3.28
CA CYS A 202 30.97 -12.88 3.61
C CYS A 202 30.69 -13.96 2.56
N ILE A 203 31.20 -15.16 2.80
CA ILE A 203 31.06 -16.29 1.88
C ILE A 203 30.41 -17.46 2.64
N ILE A 204 29.38 -18.03 2.04
CA ILE A 204 28.65 -19.22 2.52
C ILE A 204 28.66 -20.25 1.39
N ASN A 205 29.04 -21.49 1.70
CA ASN A 205 29.11 -22.59 0.73
C ASN A 205 29.96 -22.26 -0.51
N GLY A 206 31.00 -21.43 -0.34
CA GLY A 206 31.86 -20.96 -1.44
C GLY A 206 31.25 -19.87 -2.32
N ILE A 207 30.08 -19.34 -1.97
CA ILE A 207 29.34 -18.30 -2.70
C ILE A 207 29.28 -17.03 -1.84
N ASN A 208 29.45 -15.85 -2.44
CA ASN A 208 29.31 -14.59 -1.70
C ASN A 208 27.86 -14.41 -1.19
N ILE A 209 27.70 -13.79 -0.02
CA ILE A 209 26.41 -13.55 0.63
C ILE A 209 25.39 -12.85 -0.29
N GLN A 210 25.84 -11.96 -1.18
CA GLN A 210 24.99 -11.33 -2.19
C GLN A 210 24.31 -12.37 -3.07
N ASP A 211 25.12 -13.22 -3.72
CA ASP A 211 24.62 -14.21 -4.67
C ASP A 211 23.84 -15.32 -3.95
N PHE A 212 24.20 -15.61 -2.70
CA PHE A 212 23.45 -16.54 -1.84
C PHE A 212 22.03 -16.02 -1.56
N LEU A 213 21.89 -14.80 -1.02
CA LEU A 213 20.58 -14.23 -0.69
C LEU A 213 19.73 -13.97 -1.94
N GLN A 214 20.31 -13.35 -2.98
CA GLN A 214 19.62 -13.10 -4.24
C GLN A 214 19.19 -14.42 -4.90
N GLY A 215 20.08 -15.41 -4.94
CA GLY A 215 19.80 -16.72 -5.53
C GLY A 215 18.64 -17.44 -4.84
N HIS A 216 18.61 -17.47 -3.51
CA HIS A 216 17.52 -18.11 -2.77
C HIS A 216 16.18 -17.35 -2.89
N PHE A 217 16.18 -16.02 -2.77
CA PHE A 217 14.97 -15.22 -2.95
C PHE A 217 14.36 -15.41 -4.34
N VAL A 218 15.19 -15.30 -5.39
CA VAL A 218 14.74 -15.48 -6.78
C VAL A 218 14.29 -16.92 -7.03
N ALA A 219 14.99 -17.92 -6.48
CA ALA A 219 14.61 -19.33 -6.62
C ALA A 219 13.26 -19.62 -5.94
N ALA A 220 12.98 -19.04 -4.77
CA ALA A 220 11.71 -19.18 -4.09
C ALA A 220 10.54 -18.60 -4.92
N CYS A 221 10.71 -17.38 -5.46
CA CYS A 221 9.72 -16.77 -6.35
C CYS A 221 9.54 -17.57 -7.64
N ALA A 222 10.63 -18.03 -8.26
CA ALA A 222 10.59 -18.86 -9.46
C ALA A 222 9.96 -20.23 -9.20
N HIS A 223 10.11 -20.80 -8.00
CA HIS A 223 9.44 -22.04 -7.62
C HIS A 223 7.93 -21.83 -7.52
N LEU A 224 7.45 -20.76 -6.90
CA LEU A 224 6.03 -20.40 -6.92
C LEU A 224 5.52 -20.21 -8.35
N ALA A 225 6.25 -19.46 -9.18
CA ALA A 225 5.90 -19.26 -10.59
C ALA A 225 5.81 -20.59 -11.35
N LYS A 226 6.76 -21.51 -11.14
CA LYS A 226 6.75 -22.84 -11.73
C LYS A 226 5.54 -23.65 -11.30
N ARG A 227 5.17 -23.62 -10.02
CA ARG A 227 3.98 -24.35 -9.52
C ARG A 227 2.67 -23.77 -10.07
N ILE A 228 2.59 -22.45 -10.25
CA ILE A 228 1.48 -21.78 -10.95
C ILE A 228 1.45 -22.17 -12.44
N HIS A 229 2.59 -22.24 -13.11
CA HIS A 229 2.71 -22.70 -14.49
C HIS A 229 2.21 -24.15 -14.65
N GLU A 230 2.66 -25.04 -13.78
CA GLU A 230 2.29 -26.46 -13.77
C GLU A 230 0.80 -26.69 -13.49
N ALA A 231 0.12 -25.75 -12.81
CA ALA A 231 -1.33 -25.78 -12.61
C ALA A 231 -2.09 -25.68 -13.94
N GLY A 232 -1.52 -24.99 -14.94
CA GLY A 232 -1.97 -24.98 -16.34
C GLY A 232 -3.20 -24.13 -16.66
N ASP A 233 -3.84 -23.53 -15.65
CA ASP A 233 -5.13 -22.83 -15.77
C ASP A 233 -5.15 -21.41 -15.18
N LEU A 234 -3.98 -20.83 -14.85
CA LEU A 234 -3.87 -19.53 -14.17
C LEU A 234 -3.13 -18.46 -14.99
N GLU A 235 -2.04 -18.83 -15.67
CA GLU A 235 -1.19 -17.89 -16.42
C GLU A 235 -1.91 -17.26 -17.61
N ASN A 236 -1.82 -15.94 -17.73
CA ASN A 236 -2.47 -15.15 -18.79
C ASN A 236 -4.00 -15.24 -18.79
N GLU A 237 -4.56 -15.77 -17.70
CA GLU A 237 -5.98 -15.70 -17.39
C GLU A 237 -6.17 -14.80 -16.17
N VAL A 238 -5.98 -15.34 -14.96
CA VAL A 238 -6.07 -14.56 -13.72
C VAL A 238 -4.71 -13.99 -13.32
N VAL A 239 -3.61 -14.74 -13.49
CA VAL A 239 -2.25 -14.25 -13.20
C VAL A 239 -1.66 -13.60 -14.45
N ILE A 240 -1.57 -12.28 -14.45
CA ILE A 240 -1.09 -11.46 -15.57
C ILE A 240 0.40 -11.12 -15.49
N GLY A 241 1.01 -11.15 -14.30
CA GLY A 241 2.35 -10.61 -14.13
C GLY A 241 2.98 -10.83 -12.76
N TRP A 242 4.21 -10.35 -12.64
CA TRP A 242 5.05 -10.44 -11.45
C TRP A 242 5.71 -9.09 -11.20
N GLU A 243 5.60 -8.61 -9.97
CA GLU A 243 6.40 -7.49 -9.47
C GLU A 243 7.76 -8.00 -8.96
N SER A 244 8.79 -7.16 -9.00
CA SER A 244 10.17 -7.57 -8.67
C SER A 244 10.41 -7.80 -7.17
N MET A 245 10.27 -6.75 -6.37
CA MET A 245 10.46 -6.75 -4.92
C MET A 245 9.80 -5.48 -4.41
N ASN A 246 8.99 -5.59 -3.35
CA ASN A 246 8.39 -4.43 -2.73
C ASN A 246 9.47 -3.49 -2.16
N GLU A 247 9.38 -2.20 -2.46
CA GLU A 247 10.14 -1.08 -1.90
C GLU A 247 11.62 -1.39 -1.60
N PRO A 248 12.44 -1.71 -2.62
CA PRO A 248 13.79 -2.19 -2.41
C PRO A 248 14.68 -1.14 -1.72
N GLY A 249 15.21 -1.48 -0.54
CA GLY A 249 16.13 -0.62 0.21
C GLY A 249 17.59 -0.76 -0.25
N CYS A 250 18.32 0.35 -0.36
CA CYS A 250 19.73 0.34 -0.76
C CYS A 250 20.72 -0.02 0.37
N GLY A 251 20.24 -0.13 1.61
CA GLY A 251 21.10 -0.34 2.78
C GLY A 251 22.13 0.77 2.93
N LEU A 252 23.41 0.39 3.00
CA LEU A 252 24.54 1.32 3.06
C LEU A 252 25.15 1.61 1.68
N VAL A 253 24.69 0.98 0.60
CA VAL A 253 25.27 1.19 -0.73
C VAL A 253 25.04 2.63 -1.18
N GLY A 254 26.12 3.41 -1.34
CA GLY A 254 26.06 4.85 -1.59
C GLY A 254 25.99 5.75 -0.35
N TYR A 255 26.14 5.18 0.85
CA TYR A 255 26.22 5.97 2.07
C TYR A 255 27.54 6.74 2.12
N GLN A 256 27.45 8.07 2.12
CA GLN A 256 28.61 8.94 1.91
C GLN A 256 29.51 9.09 3.15
N ASP A 257 28.92 9.16 4.34
CA ASP A 257 29.67 9.30 5.60
C ASP A 257 28.88 8.69 6.76
N ILE A 258 29.24 7.47 7.19
CA ILE A 258 28.51 6.73 8.24
C ILE A 258 28.53 7.41 9.62
N ALA A 259 29.35 8.44 9.82
CA ALA A 259 29.42 9.18 11.07
C ALA A 259 28.31 10.24 11.21
N VAL A 260 27.50 10.47 10.17
CA VAL A 260 26.44 11.48 10.18
C VAL A 260 25.08 10.90 9.76
N ILE A 261 24.01 11.52 10.25
CA ILE A 261 22.65 11.28 9.76
C ILE A 261 22.49 12.07 8.45
N PRO A 262 22.29 11.42 7.29
CA PRO A 262 22.31 12.07 6.00
C PRO A 262 21.08 12.97 5.82
N ASN A 263 21.22 14.04 5.04
CA ASN A 263 20.10 14.92 4.70
C ASN A 263 18.98 14.21 3.92
N ALA A 264 19.30 13.08 3.28
CA ALA A 264 18.36 12.20 2.59
C ALA A 264 17.44 11.44 3.57
N GLN A 265 17.88 11.19 4.81
CA GLN A 265 17.02 10.60 5.84
C GLN A 265 16.03 11.65 6.37
N LYS A 266 14.90 11.77 5.67
CA LYS A 266 13.82 12.70 6.01
C LYS A 266 12.97 12.21 7.18
N LEU A 267 12.84 10.90 7.35
CA LEU A 267 12.11 10.31 8.47
C LEU A 267 13.03 10.11 9.68
N LYS A 268 12.68 10.76 10.80
CA LYS A 268 13.37 10.63 12.09
C LYS A 268 12.34 10.56 13.21
N LYS A 269 12.37 9.50 14.01
CA LYS A 269 11.44 9.27 15.13
C LYS A 269 12.04 8.33 16.15
N GLY A 270 11.81 8.59 17.44
CA GLY A 270 12.43 7.82 18.52
C GLY A 270 13.94 8.04 18.56
N SER A 271 14.70 7.04 19.00
CA SER A 271 16.15 7.04 18.86
C SER A 271 16.55 7.07 17.39
N CYS A 272 17.54 7.88 17.04
CA CYS A 272 18.00 8.11 15.68
C CYS A 272 19.53 8.06 15.65
N PRO A 273 20.13 6.86 15.66
CA PRO A 273 21.58 6.69 15.62
C PRO A 273 22.15 7.04 14.23
N THR A 274 23.41 7.48 14.18
CA THR A 274 24.22 7.37 12.96
C THR A 274 24.58 5.91 12.71
N ILE A 275 24.89 5.52 11.47
CA ILE A 275 25.33 4.15 11.19
C ILE A 275 26.56 3.79 12.04
N TRP A 276 27.49 4.71 12.25
CA TRP A 276 28.62 4.51 13.15
C TRP A 276 28.18 4.14 14.58
N GLN A 277 27.20 4.85 15.14
CA GLN A 277 26.64 4.52 16.46
C GLN A 277 25.97 3.15 16.45
N THR A 278 25.29 2.75 15.37
CA THR A 278 24.71 1.40 15.26
C THR A 278 25.78 0.30 15.23
N LEU A 279 26.96 0.57 14.67
CA LEU A 279 28.09 -0.38 14.68
C LEU A 279 28.62 -0.58 16.10
N LEU A 280 28.67 0.49 16.89
CA LEU A 280 29.11 0.46 18.28
C LEU A 280 28.09 -0.28 19.16
N THR A 281 26.81 0.11 19.13
CA THR A 281 25.77 -0.56 19.93
C THR A 281 25.56 -2.02 19.50
N GLY A 282 25.61 -2.30 18.20
CA GLY A 282 25.60 -3.68 17.69
C GLY A 282 26.77 -4.54 18.13
N SER A 283 27.87 -3.92 18.55
CA SER A 283 29.03 -4.60 19.11
C SER A 283 29.03 -4.56 20.65
N GLY A 284 27.93 -4.16 21.29
CA GLY A 284 27.81 -4.15 22.75
C GLY A 284 28.39 -2.91 23.45
N ARG A 285 28.68 -1.83 22.72
CA ARG A 285 29.16 -0.57 23.31
C ARG A 285 27.99 0.36 23.59
N ALA A 286 28.02 1.01 24.76
CA ALA A 286 27.04 2.04 25.09
C ALA A 286 27.25 3.30 24.24
N CYS A 287 26.17 3.90 23.73
CA CYS A 287 26.22 5.12 22.92
C CYS A 287 25.05 6.07 23.23
N GLU A 288 25.35 7.36 23.38
CA GLU A 288 24.33 8.41 23.41
C GLU A 288 23.92 8.82 21.99
N VAL A 289 22.67 8.54 21.64
CA VAL A 289 22.10 8.86 20.33
C VAL A 289 21.11 10.02 20.44
N GLU A 290 20.80 10.66 19.32
CA GLU A 290 19.77 11.68 19.30
C GLU A 290 18.38 11.04 19.36
N THR A 291 17.44 11.72 20.02
CA THR A 291 16.03 11.32 20.06
C THR A 291 15.21 12.38 19.34
N TRP A 292 14.29 11.93 18.48
CA TRP A 292 13.49 12.76 17.58
C TRP A 292 12.00 12.46 17.72
N ASP A 293 11.18 13.47 17.45
CA ASP A 293 9.72 13.32 17.32
C ASP A 293 9.25 14.03 16.04
N MET A 294 8.01 13.77 15.63
CA MET A 294 7.42 14.25 14.38
C MET A 294 6.31 15.27 14.66
N GLY A 295 6.51 16.51 14.21
CA GLY A 295 5.50 17.58 14.28
C GLY A 295 4.85 17.87 12.93
N GLY A 296 3.91 18.83 12.91
CA GLY A 296 3.23 19.23 11.67
C GLY A 296 4.14 19.84 10.60
N MET A 297 5.34 20.31 10.96
CA MET A 297 6.34 20.88 10.04
C MET A 297 7.52 19.93 9.77
N GLY A 298 7.40 18.66 10.18
CA GLY A 298 8.46 17.66 10.03
C GLY A 298 9.13 17.25 11.35
N PRO A 299 10.23 16.49 11.26
CA PRO A 299 10.91 15.94 12.43
C PRO A 299 11.68 17.03 13.19
N TYR A 300 11.66 16.95 14.51
CA TYR A 300 12.45 17.82 15.40
C TYR A 300 13.13 17.00 16.50
N LYS A 301 14.33 17.43 16.89
CA LYS A 301 15.10 16.79 17.95
C LYS A 301 14.49 17.11 19.30
N VAL A 302 14.17 16.09 20.09
CA VAL A 302 13.61 16.22 21.43
C VAL A 302 14.66 16.04 22.53
N GLY A 303 15.74 15.32 22.25
CA GLY A 303 16.75 15.06 23.27
C GLY A 303 17.84 14.08 22.83
N ARG A 304 18.37 13.35 23.80
CA ARG A 304 19.32 12.25 23.63
C ARG A 304 18.92 11.10 24.55
N SER A 305 19.20 9.88 24.11
CA SER A 305 19.00 8.66 24.89
C SER A 305 20.29 7.84 24.88
N LEU A 306 20.62 7.23 26.03
CA LEU A 306 21.70 6.24 26.12
C LEU A 306 21.14 4.88 25.71
N ILE A 307 21.74 4.28 24.67
CA ILE A 307 21.55 2.87 24.35
C ILE A 307 22.72 2.12 24.97
N ASP A 308 22.45 1.23 25.92
CA ASP A 308 23.48 0.42 26.58
C ASP A 308 23.12 -1.07 26.45
N PRO A 309 23.78 -1.81 25.54
CA PRO A 309 23.56 -3.25 25.38
C PRO A 309 24.21 -4.10 26.47
N HIS A 310 24.96 -3.51 27.41
CA HIS A 310 25.66 -4.22 28.48
C HIS A 310 26.58 -5.36 28.00
N GLY A 311 27.24 -5.14 26.85
CA GLY A 311 28.13 -6.11 26.22
C GLY A 311 27.46 -7.14 25.33
N GLU A 312 26.12 -7.17 25.26
CA GLU A 312 25.38 -7.99 24.32
C GLU A 312 25.61 -7.51 22.88
N MET A 313 25.77 -8.45 21.94
CA MET A 313 26.08 -8.14 20.54
C MET A 313 24.93 -8.54 19.62
N ALA A 314 24.70 -7.73 18.59
CA ALA A 314 23.77 -8.04 17.50
C ALA A 314 24.33 -9.10 16.54
N TRP A 315 25.60 -9.48 16.69
CA TRP A 315 26.29 -10.49 15.90
C TRP A 315 26.22 -11.85 16.59
N LEU A 316 26.13 -12.92 15.80
CA LEU A 316 26.17 -14.29 16.33
C LEU A 316 27.47 -14.54 17.11
N PRO A 317 27.43 -15.36 18.17
CA PRO A 317 28.60 -15.70 18.94
C PRO A 317 29.61 -16.52 18.12
N ALA A 318 30.88 -16.50 18.52
CA ALA A 318 31.97 -17.15 17.79
C ALA A 318 31.82 -18.68 17.67
N ASP A 319 31.10 -19.29 18.60
CA ASP A 319 30.81 -20.73 18.67
C ASP A 319 29.41 -21.09 18.15
N TYR A 320 28.72 -20.17 17.47
CA TYR A 320 27.42 -20.45 16.87
C TYR A 320 27.48 -21.62 15.89
N ASP A 321 26.55 -22.56 16.02
CA ASP A 321 26.47 -23.74 15.18
C ASP A 321 25.64 -23.47 13.91
N ASP A 322 26.33 -23.30 12.79
CA ASP A 322 25.72 -23.15 11.46
C ASP A 322 25.00 -24.44 10.97
N SER A 323 25.11 -25.58 11.69
CA SER A 323 24.44 -26.83 11.32
C SER A 323 22.91 -26.71 11.26
N ARG A 324 22.32 -25.74 11.97
CA ARG A 324 20.87 -25.44 11.97
C ARG A 324 20.30 -25.35 10.55
N TYR A 325 21.03 -24.72 9.63
CA TYR A 325 20.61 -24.56 8.23
C TYR A 325 21.53 -25.25 7.21
N GLY A 326 22.47 -26.08 7.70
CA GLY A 326 23.31 -26.94 6.88
C GLY A 326 24.28 -26.20 5.96
N TRP A 327 24.61 -24.94 6.25
CA TRP A 327 25.60 -24.18 5.48
C TRP A 327 26.96 -24.14 6.17
N LYS A 328 27.99 -23.76 5.40
CA LYS A 328 29.36 -23.58 5.90
C LYS A 328 29.86 -22.19 5.53
N ARG A 329 30.29 -21.42 6.54
CA ARG A 329 30.98 -20.15 6.33
C ARG A 329 32.44 -20.37 5.94
N ASP A 330 32.95 -19.44 5.15
CA ASP A 330 34.37 -19.34 4.89
C ASP A 330 35.16 -19.01 6.17
N GLU A 331 36.35 -19.56 6.32
CA GLU A 331 37.21 -19.35 7.50
C GLU A 331 37.59 -17.88 7.70
N GLY A 332 37.55 -17.07 6.63
CA GLY A 332 37.76 -15.63 6.66
C GLY A 332 36.60 -14.83 7.26
N TRP A 333 35.40 -15.41 7.39
CA TRP A 333 34.26 -14.79 8.06
C TRP A 333 34.21 -15.23 9.53
N LYS A 334 34.70 -14.37 10.42
CA LYS A 334 34.71 -14.67 11.86
C LYS A 334 33.38 -14.30 12.50
N LEU A 335 32.70 -15.24 13.14
CA LEU A 335 31.58 -14.95 14.02
C LEU A 335 32.08 -14.39 15.37
N GLY A 336 31.19 -13.76 16.14
CA GLY A 336 31.52 -13.06 17.38
C GLY A 336 32.17 -11.68 17.17
N GLU A 337 32.34 -11.25 15.91
CA GLU A 337 32.97 -9.97 15.56
C GLU A 337 32.06 -9.20 14.58
N CYS A 338 32.05 -7.87 14.70
CA CYS A 338 31.36 -7.00 13.75
C CYS A 338 31.94 -7.16 12.34
N ILE A 339 31.10 -7.50 11.35
CA ILE A 339 31.58 -7.76 9.99
C ILE A 339 32.23 -6.53 9.36
N TRP A 340 31.76 -5.34 9.72
CA TRP A 340 32.29 -4.08 9.22
C TRP A 340 33.67 -3.78 9.82
N ALA A 341 33.93 -4.18 11.07
CA ALA A 341 35.29 -4.15 11.64
C ALA A 341 36.23 -5.09 10.87
N GLN A 342 35.76 -6.28 10.50
CA GLN A 342 36.55 -7.23 9.71
C GLN A 342 36.93 -6.68 8.33
N HIS A 343 36.16 -5.72 7.78
CA HIS A 343 36.47 -5.00 6.55
C HIS A 343 37.30 -3.71 6.77
N GLY A 344 37.74 -3.47 8.01
CA GLY A 344 38.60 -2.35 8.38
C GLY A 344 37.88 -1.00 8.38
N ILE A 345 36.57 -1.01 8.60
CA ILE A 345 35.78 0.23 8.72
C ILE A 345 36.08 0.93 10.05
N TRP A 346 36.36 0.18 11.12
CA TRP A 346 36.70 0.71 12.43
C TRP A 346 37.59 -0.25 13.23
N ASP A 347 38.26 0.28 14.26
CA ASP A 347 39.12 -0.49 15.17
C ASP A 347 38.38 -0.78 16.49
N THR A 348 38.20 -2.06 16.81
CA THR A 348 37.44 -2.53 17.97
C THR A 348 38.15 -2.41 19.31
N LYS A 349 39.48 -2.17 19.30
CA LYS A 349 40.29 -2.00 20.52
C LYS A 349 40.28 -0.57 21.02
N THR A 350 40.20 0.38 20.10
CA THR A 350 40.22 1.82 20.38
C THR A 350 38.85 2.47 20.21
N ASP A 351 37.86 1.73 19.69
CA ASP A 351 36.53 2.21 19.30
C ASP A 351 36.62 3.44 18.37
N THR A 352 37.53 3.40 17.40
CA THR A 352 37.76 4.50 16.45
C THR A 352 37.32 4.15 15.04
N LEU A 353 36.53 5.04 14.44
CA LEU A 353 36.15 4.97 13.02
C LEU A 353 37.38 5.21 12.12
N VAL A 354 37.65 4.28 11.19
CA VAL A 354 38.80 4.32 10.29
C VAL A 354 38.40 4.72 8.86
N LYS A 355 37.28 4.20 8.34
CA LYS A 355 36.80 4.48 6.98
C LYS A 355 35.33 4.89 7.00
N LYS A 356 35.08 6.19 7.04
CA LYS A 356 33.72 6.75 7.12
C LYS A 356 32.94 6.67 5.81
N ASP A 357 33.63 6.62 4.68
CA ASP A 357 33.11 6.71 3.31
C ASP A 357 33.23 5.39 2.53
N TYR A 358 33.39 4.26 3.23
CA TYR A 358 33.63 2.94 2.64
C TYR A 358 32.59 2.54 1.58
N PHE A 359 31.33 2.94 1.76
CA PHE A 359 30.23 2.60 0.86
C PHE A 359 29.92 3.67 -0.20
N SER A 360 30.66 4.78 -0.21
CA SER A 360 30.33 5.97 -0.99
C SER A 360 30.60 5.82 -2.50
N LYS A 361 31.48 4.89 -2.89
CA LYS A 361 31.96 4.73 -4.26
C LYS A 361 31.83 3.30 -4.74
N ASN A 362 31.52 3.15 -6.02
CA ASN A 362 31.48 1.88 -6.73
C ASN A 362 32.93 1.38 -6.89
N PRO A 363 33.33 0.25 -6.27
CA PRO A 363 34.71 -0.21 -6.33
C PRO A 363 35.14 -0.63 -7.75
N ARG A 364 34.19 -0.99 -8.61
CA ARG A 364 34.47 -1.39 -10.01
C ARG A 364 34.77 -0.20 -10.91
N THR A 365 34.16 0.97 -10.65
CA THR A 365 34.21 2.14 -11.55
C THR A 365 34.87 3.37 -10.94
N GLY A 366 34.99 3.43 -9.61
CA GLY A 366 35.47 4.59 -8.85
C GLY A 366 34.46 5.74 -8.74
N LYS A 367 33.27 5.63 -9.35
CA LYS A 367 32.22 6.66 -9.30
C LYS A 367 31.59 6.73 -7.90
N THR A 368 31.22 7.94 -7.48
CA THR A 368 30.33 8.11 -6.32
C THR A 368 28.98 7.47 -6.62
N ILE A 369 28.46 6.71 -5.66
CA ILE A 369 27.14 6.10 -5.75
C ILE A 369 26.12 7.05 -5.15
N ASP A 370 25.30 7.66 -6.00
CA ASP A 370 24.05 8.31 -5.64
C ASP A 370 22.86 7.36 -5.96
N HIS A 371 21.63 7.83 -5.74
CA HIS A 371 20.45 7.01 -6.03
C HIS A 371 20.39 6.57 -7.50
N PRO A 372 20.58 7.44 -8.51
CA PRO A 372 20.67 7.01 -9.90
C PRO A 372 21.76 5.95 -10.17
N GLU A 373 22.97 6.09 -9.64
CA GLU A 373 24.03 5.08 -9.82
C GLU A 373 23.64 3.74 -9.17
N PHE A 374 23.05 3.75 -7.97
CA PHE A 374 22.53 2.54 -7.32
C PHE A 374 21.47 1.86 -8.18
N THR A 375 20.46 2.63 -8.61
CA THR A 375 19.33 2.11 -9.40
C THR A 375 19.81 1.56 -10.74
N ASN A 376 20.77 2.22 -11.42
CA ASN A 376 21.29 1.77 -12.73
C ASN A 376 22.32 0.63 -12.65
N THR A 377 22.83 0.29 -11.47
CA THR A 377 23.85 -0.75 -11.29
C THR A 377 23.34 -1.89 -10.41
N TYR A 378 23.50 -1.78 -9.09
CA TYR A 378 23.20 -2.85 -8.14
C TYR A 378 21.73 -3.30 -8.18
N PHE A 379 20.79 -2.37 -8.29
CA PHE A 379 19.37 -2.72 -8.44
C PHE A 379 19.12 -3.45 -9.77
N MET A 380 19.60 -2.91 -10.90
CA MET A 380 19.40 -3.53 -12.21
C MET A 380 20.06 -4.91 -12.31
N ASP A 381 21.19 -5.15 -11.64
CA ASP A 381 21.81 -6.47 -11.56
C ASP A 381 20.89 -7.47 -10.85
N SER A 382 20.27 -7.08 -9.73
CA SER A 382 19.27 -7.91 -9.04
C SER A 382 17.99 -8.09 -9.85
N TYR A 383 17.52 -7.04 -10.53
CA TYR A 383 16.30 -7.12 -11.34
C TYR A 383 16.47 -8.07 -12.53
N ARG A 384 17.61 -8.03 -13.22
CA ARG A 384 17.92 -8.96 -14.31
C ARG A 384 17.89 -10.40 -13.84
N LEU A 385 18.48 -10.70 -12.67
CA LEU A 385 18.42 -12.03 -12.09
C LEU A 385 16.97 -12.49 -11.85
N TYR A 386 16.13 -11.63 -11.29
CA TYR A 386 14.71 -11.93 -11.07
C TYR A 386 13.95 -12.15 -12.38
N ARG A 387 14.05 -11.21 -13.34
CA ARG A 387 13.43 -11.30 -14.66
C ARG A 387 13.83 -12.59 -15.37
N ASP A 388 15.12 -12.90 -15.40
CA ASP A 388 15.66 -14.04 -16.13
C ASP A 388 15.27 -15.39 -15.50
N ALA A 389 14.82 -15.41 -14.24
CA ALA A 389 14.25 -16.58 -13.61
C ALA A 389 12.74 -16.75 -13.88
N ILE A 390 11.97 -15.66 -13.86
CA ILE A 390 10.51 -15.69 -14.02
C ILE A 390 10.09 -15.78 -15.49
N ARG A 391 10.66 -14.93 -16.37
CA ARG A 391 10.26 -14.82 -17.79
C ARG A 391 10.30 -16.15 -18.55
N PRO A 392 11.29 -17.06 -18.36
CA PRO A 392 11.29 -18.34 -19.05
C PRO A 392 10.14 -19.28 -18.64
N ILE A 393 9.62 -19.12 -17.42
CA ILE A 393 8.50 -19.91 -16.87
C ILE A 393 7.18 -19.33 -17.39
N HIS A 394 6.89 -18.07 -17.06
CA HIS A 394 5.67 -17.37 -17.47
C HIS A 394 5.97 -16.43 -18.65
N LYS A 395 6.08 -16.99 -19.86
CA LYS A 395 6.62 -16.30 -21.06
C LYS A 395 5.99 -14.93 -21.36
N ASN A 396 4.68 -14.81 -21.19
CA ASN A 396 3.92 -13.62 -21.55
C ASN A 396 3.52 -12.76 -20.33
N CYS A 397 4.18 -12.96 -19.18
CA CYS A 397 3.92 -12.15 -17.99
C CYS A 397 4.18 -10.66 -18.23
N ILE A 398 3.49 -9.79 -17.53
CA ILE A 398 3.94 -8.42 -17.37
C ILE A 398 4.98 -8.41 -16.26
N MET A 399 6.18 -7.91 -16.54
CA MET A 399 7.20 -7.68 -15.51
C MET A 399 6.99 -6.28 -14.92
N LEU A 400 6.39 -6.21 -13.73
CA LEU A 400 6.22 -4.95 -13.01
C LEU A 400 7.53 -4.63 -12.28
N MET A 401 8.19 -3.55 -12.68
CA MET A 401 9.46 -3.13 -12.09
C MET A 401 9.20 -2.08 -11.00
N GLN A 402 9.26 -2.54 -9.76
CA GLN A 402 9.28 -1.66 -8.60
C GLN A 402 10.72 -1.33 -8.26
N TYR A 403 11.08 -0.08 -8.50
CA TYR A 403 12.37 0.51 -8.13
C TYR A 403 12.26 1.19 -6.75
N PRO A 404 13.39 1.62 -6.14
CA PRO A 404 13.34 2.26 -4.82
C PRO A 404 12.33 3.41 -4.74
N THR A 405 11.52 3.43 -3.68
CA THR A 405 10.36 4.32 -3.53
C THR A 405 10.73 5.78 -3.70
N LEU A 406 9.97 6.50 -4.54
CA LEU A 406 10.15 7.91 -4.90
C LEU A 406 11.51 8.29 -5.53
N GLU A 407 12.40 7.33 -5.83
CA GLU A 407 13.62 7.58 -6.58
C GLU A 407 13.37 7.67 -8.09
N LEU A 408 14.40 8.05 -8.86
CA LEU A 408 14.30 7.98 -10.32
C LEU A 408 14.33 6.52 -10.78
N PRO A 409 13.48 6.11 -11.74
CA PRO A 409 13.55 4.78 -12.34
C PRO A 409 14.91 4.54 -13.02
N PRO A 410 15.29 3.28 -13.31
CA PRO A 410 16.51 3.01 -14.07
C PRO A 410 16.39 3.56 -15.51
N GLN A 411 17.52 3.93 -16.09
CA GLN A 411 17.62 4.44 -17.45
C GLN A 411 17.86 3.29 -18.42
N ILE A 412 16.78 2.62 -18.81
CA ILE A 412 16.79 1.41 -19.65
C ILE A 412 16.19 1.62 -21.03
N LYS A 413 15.56 2.76 -21.31
CA LYS A 413 14.94 3.07 -22.61
C LYS A 413 15.91 2.85 -23.78
N GLY A 414 15.50 2.04 -24.75
CA GLY A 414 16.28 1.66 -25.92
C GLY A 414 17.41 0.66 -25.65
N THR A 415 17.52 0.13 -24.44
CA THR A 415 18.50 -0.91 -24.09
C THR A 415 17.88 -2.31 -24.21
N ALA A 416 18.66 -3.36 -23.97
CA ALA A 416 18.14 -4.73 -23.94
C ALA A 416 17.21 -5.01 -22.74
N ASP A 417 17.21 -4.14 -21.73
CA ASP A 417 16.31 -4.25 -20.58
C ASP A 417 14.96 -3.53 -20.80
N ASP A 418 14.80 -2.81 -21.92
CA ASP A 418 13.54 -2.20 -22.37
C ASP A 418 12.58 -3.30 -22.88
N ASP A 419 12.04 -4.08 -21.96
CA ASP A 419 11.17 -5.23 -22.25
C ASP A 419 9.77 -4.75 -22.69
N PRO A 420 9.27 -5.13 -23.89
CA PRO A 420 7.94 -4.70 -24.35
C PRO A 420 6.78 -5.20 -23.47
N MET A 421 7.00 -6.22 -22.65
CA MET A 421 6.03 -6.78 -21.71
C MET A 421 6.40 -6.39 -20.26
N MET A 422 6.62 -5.10 -20.04
CA MET A 422 6.86 -4.53 -18.72
C MET A 422 5.90 -3.40 -18.37
N ALA A 423 5.77 -3.15 -17.07
CA ALA A 423 5.20 -1.92 -16.55
C ALA A 423 6.14 -1.39 -15.47
N PHE A 424 6.23 -0.08 -15.31
CA PHE A 424 6.94 0.49 -14.16
C PHE A 424 5.94 0.79 -13.04
N SER A 425 6.34 0.47 -11.80
CA SER A 425 5.44 0.46 -10.67
C SER A 425 5.90 1.37 -9.52
N PRO A 426 5.62 2.69 -9.60
CA PRO A 426 5.92 3.60 -8.51
C PRO A 426 4.95 3.42 -7.35
N HIS A 427 5.40 3.76 -6.14
CA HIS A 427 4.57 3.97 -4.97
C HIS A 427 4.44 5.45 -4.66
N TRP A 428 3.31 5.85 -4.08
CA TRP A 428 3.14 7.22 -3.59
C TRP A 428 2.16 7.29 -2.42
N TYR A 429 2.56 8.04 -1.39
CA TYR A 429 1.71 8.37 -0.25
C TYR A 429 1.77 9.88 0.03
N ASP A 430 0.66 10.45 0.50
CA ASP A 430 0.70 11.74 1.18
C ASP A 430 1.44 11.61 2.51
N GLY A 431 2.74 11.89 2.48
CA GLY A 431 3.63 11.74 3.62
C GLY A 431 3.19 12.56 4.85
N ILE A 432 2.52 13.71 4.67
CA ILE A 432 2.04 14.50 5.81
C ILE A 432 0.89 13.77 6.50
N THR A 433 -0.10 13.33 5.74
CA THR A 433 -1.25 12.61 6.28
C THR A 433 -0.84 11.28 6.91
N LEU A 434 0.02 10.51 6.24
CA LEU A 434 0.51 9.23 6.73
C LEU A 434 1.28 9.39 8.04
N MET A 435 2.23 10.34 8.11
CA MET A 435 3.08 10.53 9.28
C MET A 435 2.36 11.13 10.48
N THR A 436 1.44 12.07 10.25
CA THR A 436 0.70 12.76 11.32
C THR A 436 -0.59 12.06 11.70
N LYS A 437 -1.06 11.10 10.88
CA LYS A 437 -2.39 10.49 10.96
C LYS A 437 -3.50 11.53 11.10
N ARG A 438 -3.41 12.60 10.30
CA ARG A 438 -4.38 13.70 10.24
C ARG A 438 -4.47 14.23 8.82
N TRP A 439 -5.69 14.42 8.34
CA TRP A 439 -5.93 15.10 7.07
C TRP A 439 -5.84 16.62 7.24
N ASN A 440 -4.99 17.27 6.44
CA ASN A 440 -4.84 18.72 6.45
C ASN A 440 -5.45 19.34 5.18
N ARG A 441 -6.59 20.02 5.34
CA ARG A 441 -7.32 20.68 4.25
C ARG A 441 -6.74 22.04 3.85
N VAL A 442 -5.89 22.60 4.69
CA VAL A 442 -5.40 23.99 4.55
C VAL A 442 -4.14 24.03 3.70
N TRP A 443 -3.21 23.10 3.92
CA TRP A 443 -1.96 23.07 3.18
C TRP A 443 -1.37 21.66 3.08
N ASN A 444 -0.58 21.45 2.02
CA ASN A 444 0.25 20.25 1.81
C ASN A 444 1.55 20.65 1.09
N VAL A 445 2.43 19.70 0.75
CA VAL A 445 3.74 19.91 0.15
C VAL A 445 3.90 19.05 -1.12
N ASP A 446 4.50 19.63 -2.15
CA ASP A 446 4.98 18.90 -3.33
C ASP A 446 6.28 18.13 -3.02
N VAL A 447 6.14 16.94 -2.43
CA VAL A 447 7.27 16.11 -1.99
C VAL A 447 8.12 15.67 -3.18
N VAL A 448 7.51 15.20 -4.27
CA VAL A 448 8.25 14.80 -5.47
C VAL A 448 9.03 16.00 -6.01
N GLY A 449 8.42 17.18 -6.10
CA GLY A 449 9.12 18.38 -6.56
C GLY A 449 10.28 18.80 -5.66
N VAL A 450 10.18 18.64 -4.34
CA VAL A 450 11.29 18.85 -3.40
C VAL A 450 12.41 17.83 -3.65
N LEU A 451 12.09 16.54 -3.77
CA LEU A 451 13.07 15.48 -4.03
C LEU A 451 13.80 15.66 -5.38
N ARG A 452 13.13 16.26 -6.37
CA ARG A 452 13.71 16.59 -7.68
C ARG A 452 14.37 17.96 -7.74
N GLY A 453 14.45 18.70 -6.62
CA GLY A 453 15.09 20.01 -6.57
C GLY A 453 14.40 21.08 -7.44
N ARG A 454 13.08 20.97 -7.68
CA ARG A 454 12.31 21.91 -8.51
C ARG A 454 12.19 23.31 -7.89
N TYR A 455 12.47 23.42 -6.60
CA TYR A 455 12.31 24.65 -5.83
C TYR A 455 13.67 25.15 -5.35
N TRP A 456 13.96 26.44 -5.56
CA TRP A 456 15.16 27.09 -5.02
C TRP A 456 15.11 27.25 -3.49
N HIS A 457 13.92 27.16 -2.88
CA HIS A 457 13.70 27.11 -1.45
C HIS A 457 12.48 26.23 -1.12
N GLU A 458 12.59 25.32 -0.14
CA GLU A 458 11.55 24.32 0.20
C GLU A 458 10.19 24.93 0.50
N ALA A 459 10.12 26.12 1.10
CA ALA A 459 8.85 26.81 1.39
C ALA A 459 7.96 27.05 0.14
N LEU A 460 8.53 27.06 -1.06
CA LEU A 460 7.78 27.24 -2.31
C LEU A 460 7.08 25.96 -2.80
N SER A 461 7.40 24.83 -2.19
CA SER A 461 6.70 23.56 -2.43
C SER A 461 5.35 23.47 -1.72
N VAL A 462 5.05 24.39 -0.78
CA VAL A 462 3.80 24.42 -0.03
C VAL A 462 2.64 24.81 -0.95
N LYS A 463 1.57 24.02 -0.92
CA LYS A 463 0.32 24.26 -1.65
C LYS A 463 -0.78 24.56 -0.65
N VAL A 464 -1.52 25.64 -0.86
CA VAL A 464 -2.53 26.14 0.09
C VAL A 464 -3.92 26.04 -0.52
N GLY A 465 -4.84 25.44 0.24
CA GLY A 465 -6.22 25.19 -0.14
C GLY A 465 -6.43 23.83 -0.80
N GLU A 466 -7.58 23.21 -0.53
CA GLU A 466 -7.91 21.85 -0.94
C GLU A 466 -7.77 21.62 -2.45
N THR A 467 -8.20 22.57 -3.29
CA THR A 467 -8.00 22.48 -4.75
C THR A 467 -6.53 22.42 -5.15
N ALA A 468 -5.67 23.23 -4.51
CA ALA A 468 -4.24 23.23 -4.79
C ALA A 468 -3.57 21.95 -4.29
N ILE A 469 -4.03 21.39 -3.16
CA ILE A 469 -3.56 20.11 -2.63
C ILE A 469 -3.91 18.96 -3.60
N ARG A 470 -5.16 18.89 -4.05
CA ARG A 470 -5.62 17.87 -5.00
C ARG A 470 -4.87 17.92 -6.33
N ASN A 471 -4.69 19.12 -6.88
CA ASN A 471 -3.88 19.31 -8.08
C ASN A 471 -2.40 18.96 -7.84
N CYS A 472 -1.86 19.25 -6.65
CA CYS A 472 -0.50 18.82 -6.28
C CYS A 472 -0.35 17.30 -6.34
N PHE A 473 -1.33 16.55 -5.83
CA PHE A 473 -1.28 15.09 -5.87
C PHE A 473 -1.30 14.61 -7.33
N LYS A 474 -2.22 15.13 -8.15
CA LYS A 474 -2.28 14.86 -9.60
C LYS A 474 -0.94 15.13 -10.29
N ASP A 475 -0.34 16.30 -10.06
CA ASP A 475 0.91 16.72 -10.71
C ASP A 475 2.13 15.90 -10.26
N GLN A 476 2.17 15.49 -8.98
CA GLN A 476 3.20 14.59 -8.46
C GLN A 476 3.12 13.22 -9.12
N LEU A 477 1.92 12.65 -9.21
CA LEU A 477 1.71 11.35 -9.85
C LEU A 477 2.00 11.41 -11.36
N ALA A 478 1.50 12.44 -12.06
CA ALA A 478 1.82 12.67 -13.47
C ALA A 478 3.33 12.82 -13.70
N SER A 479 4.06 13.42 -12.75
CA SER A 479 5.52 13.50 -12.80
C SER A 479 6.19 12.13 -12.70
N LEU A 480 5.76 11.26 -11.78
CA LEU A 480 6.28 9.90 -11.65
C LEU A 480 6.05 9.09 -12.92
N ARG A 481 4.85 9.21 -13.52
CA ARG A 481 4.55 8.62 -14.83
C ARG A 481 5.50 9.11 -15.92
N GLN A 482 5.71 10.43 -16.01
CA GLN A 482 6.58 11.02 -17.02
C GLN A 482 8.05 10.57 -16.84
N GLU A 483 8.54 10.48 -15.61
CA GLU A 483 9.89 9.99 -15.31
C GLU A 483 10.11 8.56 -15.81
N GLY A 484 9.09 7.69 -15.68
CA GLY A 484 9.11 6.35 -16.26
C GLY A 484 9.14 6.36 -17.79
N LEU A 485 8.30 7.16 -18.45
CA LEU A 485 8.29 7.29 -19.92
C LEU A 485 9.62 7.80 -20.49
N ASP A 486 10.25 8.73 -19.78
CA ASP A 486 11.51 9.33 -20.17
C ASP A 486 12.68 8.34 -20.05
N ARG A 487 12.68 7.51 -18.99
CA ARG A 487 13.84 6.69 -18.61
C ARG A 487 13.70 5.21 -18.97
N MET A 488 12.47 4.68 -19.02
CA MET A 488 12.21 3.26 -19.21
C MET A 488 11.59 2.89 -20.57
N GLY A 489 10.99 3.85 -21.27
CA GLY A 489 10.37 3.60 -22.58
C GLY A 489 8.86 3.80 -22.57
N ASN A 490 8.20 3.50 -23.69
CA ASN A 490 6.75 3.67 -23.82
C ASN A 490 6.01 2.47 -23.21
N HIS A 491 6.01 2.40 -21.88
CA HIS A 491 5.38 1.32 -21.10
C HIS A 491 4.26 1.86 -20.21
N PRO A 492 3.28 1.02 -19.84
CA PRO A 492 2.27 1.38 -18.86
C PRO A 492 2.89 1.74 -17.50
N CYS A 493 2.28 2.72 -16.84
CA CYS A 493 2.53 3.04 -15.44
C CYS A 493 1.41 2.48 -14.55
N VAL A 494 1.77 1.64 -13.59
CA VAL A 494 0.82 1.15 -12.57
C VAL A 494 1.29 1.60 -11.20
N MET A 495 0.60 2.55 -10.56
CA MET A 495 0.93 2.89 -9.19
C MET A 495 0.47 1.77 -8.26
N THR A 496 1.38 0.89 -7.87
CA THR A 496 1.04 -0.36 -7.17
C THR A 496 0.70 -0.16 -5.69
N GLU A 497 0.96 1.04 -5.16
CA GLU A 497 0.59 1.37 -3.79
C GLU A 497 0.36 2.87 -3.56
N PHE A 498 -0.77 3.17 -2.93
CA PHE A 498 -1.13 4.46 -2.34
C PHE A 498 -2.23 4.25 -1.30
N GLY A 499 -2.44 5.17 -0.37
CA GLY A 499 -3.50 5.00 0.65
C GLY A 499 -3.49 6.05 1.75
N ILE A 500 -4.35 5.82 2.75
CA ILE A 500 -4.49 6.68 3.93
C ILE A 500 -4.61 5.84 5.21
N PRO A 501 -4.17 6.36 6.37
CA PRO A 501 -4.51 5.76 7.65
C PRO A 501 -5.98 6.01 8.00
N TYR A 502 -6.66 5.00 8.53
CA TYR A 502 -8.03 5.08 9.04
C TYR A 502 -8.09 5.49 10.52
N ASP A 503 -7.04 5.25 11.31
CA ASP A 503 -6.97 5.61 12.74
C ASP A 503 -6.68 7.11 12.99
N MET A 504 -7.07 7.98 12.04
CA MET A 504 -6.83 9.41 12.10
C MET A 504 -7.42 10.07 13.34
N GLY A 505 -6.77 11.15 13.78
CA GLY A 505 -7.29 11.96 14.90
C GLY A 505 -7.43 11.17 16.19
N ASN A 506 -6.52 10.22 16.44
CA ASN A 506 -6.56 9.29 17.58
C ASN A 506 -7.84 8.43 17.58
N LYS A 507 -8.10 7.76 16.45
CA LYS A 507 -9.25 6.85 16.28
C LYS A 507 -10.60 7.57 16.46
N LYS A 508 -10.69 8.85 16.08
CA LYS A 508 -11.92 9.65 16.26
C LYS A 508 -13.13 8.97 15.60
N ALA A 509 -12.97 8.52 14.36
CA ALA A 509 -14.03 7.86 13.59
C ALA A 509 -14.59 6.62 14.30
N TYR A 510 -13.76 5.86 15.01
CA TYR A 510 -14.20 4.62 15.70
C TYR A 510 -15.00 4.92 16.96
N LYS A 511 -14.92 6.17 17.45
CA LYS A 511 -15.70 6.65 18.60
C LYS A 511 -17.03 7.28 18.18
N THR A 512 -17.10 7.82 16.96
CA THR A 512 -18.21 8.67 16.50
C THR A 512 -18.98 8.11 15.30
N GLY A 513 -18.43 7.15 14.56
CA GLY A 513 -18.92 6.71 13.25
C GLY A 513 -18.66 7.69 12.09
N ASP A 514 -18.03 8.83 12.37
CA ASP A 514 -17.77 9.91 11.40
C ASP A 514 -16.39 9.75 10.73
N TYR A 515 -16.40 9.34 9.46
CA TYR A 515 -15.22 9.11 8.64
C TYR A 515 -14.91 10.30 7.71
N SER A 516 -15.44 11.50 7.96
CA SER A 516 -15.29 12.65 7.05
C SER A 516 -13.85 13.00 6.67
N ASP A 517 -12.91 12.88 7.61
CA ASP A 517 -11.49 13.16 7.34
C ASP A 517 -10.87 12.09 6.43
N GLN A 518 -11.20 10.83 6.67
CA GLN A 518 -10.77 9.68 5.86
C GLN A 518 -11.37 9.76 4.46
N SER A 519 -12.67 10.03 4.33
CA SER A 519 -13.35 10.19 3.04
C SER A 519 -12.75 11.34 2.23
N ALA A 520 -12.48 12.49 2.86
CA ALA A 520 -11.87 13.63 2.19
C ALA A 520 -10.41 13.37 1.76
N ALA A 521 -9.61 12.73 2.62
CA ALA A 521 -8.24 12.37 2.29
C ALA A 521 -8.17 11.35 1.15
N LEU A 522 -9.01 10.31 1.20
CA LEU A 522 -9.05 9.27 0.19
C LEU A 522 -9.58 9.78 -1.16
N ASP A 523 -10.60 10.65 -1.15
CA ASP A 523 -11.10 11.31 -2.36
C ASP A 523 -10.06 12.25 -3.00
N ALA A 524 -9.20 12.89 -2.19
CA ALA A 524 -8.07 13.67 -2.70
C ALA A 524 -7.00 12.77 -3.34
N ASN A 525 -6.70 11.62 -2.73
CA ASN A 525 -5.78 10.62 -3.28
C ASN A 525 -6.28 10.08 -4.64
N TYR A 526 -7.55 9.66 -4.70
CA TYR A 526 -8.17 9.18 -5.93
C TYR A 526 -8.24 10.25 -7.02
N PHE A 527 -8.53 11.50 -6.67
CA PHE A 527 -8.45 12.61 -7.64
C PHE A 527 -7.07 12.71 -8.29
N GLY A 528 -6.00 12.55 -7.49
CA GLY A 528 -4.64 12.50 -7.99
C GLY A 528 -4.44 11.31 -8.93
N ALA A 529 -4.80 10.10 -8.49
CA ALA A 529 -4.59 8.86 -9.24
C ALA A 529 -5.34 8.86 -10.58
N GLU A 530 -6.65 9.14 -10.56
CA GLU A 530 -7.53 9.19 -11.74
C GLU A 530 -7.09 10.29 -12.71
N GLY A 531 -6.66 11.45 -12.19
CA GLY A 531 -6.23 12.59 -13.00
C GLY A 531 -4.80 12.50 -13.55
N SER A 532 -3.97 11.57 -13.08
CA SER A 532 -2.54 11.49 -13.41
C SER A 532 -2.25 10.95 -14.82
N GLY A 533 -3.23 10.28 -15.45
CA GLY A 533 -3.05 9.59 -16.72
C GLY A 533 -2.35 8.23 -16.62
N MET A 534 -2.14 7.69 -15.40
CA MET A 534 -1.62 6.34 -15.21
C MET A 534 -2.59 5.27 -15.71
N GLU A 535 -2.04 4.21 -16.29
CA GLU A 535 -2.77 3.08 -16.86
C GLU A 535 -3.34 2.14 -15.77
N GLY A 536 -2.84 2.25 -14.54
CA GLY A 536 -3.42 1.58 -13.38
C GLY A 536 -3.00 2.15 -12.03
N HIS A 537 -3.75 1.81 -11.00
CA HIS A 537 -3.41 2.12 -9.60
C HIS A 537 -3.98 1.05 -8.66
N CYS A 538 -3.27 0.74 -7.57
CA CYS A 538 -3.69 -0.21 -6.55
C CYS A 538 -3.71 0.44 -5.16
N LEU A 539 -4.88 0.45 -4.51
CA LEU A 539 -5.03 1.01 -3.17
C LEU A 539 -4.42 0.06 -2.12
N TRP A 540 -3.76 0.63 -1.13
CA TRP A 540 -3.33 -0.03 0.10
C TRP A 540 -4.37 0.27 1.19
N VAL A 541 -5.08 -0.73 1.76
CA VAL A 541 -4.97 -2.19 1.55
C VAL A 541 -6.26 -2.92 1.90
N TYR A 542 -6.32 -4.24 1.68
CA TYR A 542 -7.32 -5.14 2.27
C TYR A 542 -6.68 -6.01 3.36
N VAL A 543 -7.33 -6.13 4.51
CA VAL A 543 -6.94 -7.04 5.60
C VAL A 543 -8.18 -7.76 6.09
N ALA A 544 -8.20 -9.10 6.01
CA ALA A 544 -9.40 -9.89 6.30
C ALA A 544 -9.79 -9.85 7.80
N LYS A 545 -8.79 -9.68 8.68
CA LYS A 545 -8.95 -9.67 10.14
C LYS A 545 -8.84 -8.28 10.80
N ASN A 546 -8.94 -7.18 10.05
CA ASN A 546 -8.79 -5.84 10.61
C ASN A 546 -9.94 -5.47 11.58
N THR A 547 -9.57 -4.78 12.67
CA THR A 547 -10.49 -4.29 13.70
C THR A 547 -10.12 -2.87 14.12
N HIS A 548 -11.05 -2.13 14.75
CA HIS A 548 -10.76 -0.81 15.31
C HIS A 548 -9.68 -0.82 16.40
N GLU A 549 -9.56 -1.94 17.11
CA GLU A 549 -8.60 -2.09 18.21
C GLU A 549 -7.17 -2.20 17.68
N HIS A 550 -6.93 -3.13 16.76
CA HIS A 550 -5.57 -3.51 16.35
C HIS A 550 -5.22 -3.11 14.92
N GLY A 551 -6.18 -2.54 14.16
CA GLY A 551 -5.98 -2.16 12.77
C GLY A 551 -5.57 -3.35 11.92
N ASP A 552 -4.49 -3.19 11.16
CA ASP A 552 -3.98 -4.18 10.21
C ASP A 552 -3.23 -5.34 10.89
N LEU A 553 -3.22 -5.40 12.23
CA LEU A 553 -2.47 -6.36 13.04
C LEU A 553 -0.93 -6.23 12.91
N TRP A 554 -0.46 -5.24 12.17
CA TRP A 554 0.93 -5.01 11.82
C TRP A 554 1.37 -3.60 12.23
N ASN A 555 2.37 -3.51 13.11
CA ASN A 555 3.05 -2.28 13.54
C ASN A 555 2.16 -1.10 13.99
N GLY A 556 0.93 -1.39 14.47
CA GLY A 556 -0.03 -0.36 14.88
C GLY A 556 -0.58 0.48 13.72
N GLU A 557 -0.47 -0.05 12.51
CA GLU A 557 -1.06 0.51 11.30
C GLU A 557 -2.52 0.13 11.16
N ASP A 558 -3.24 0.97 10.43
CA ASP A 558 -4.64 0.77 10.11
C ASP A 558 -4.94 1.48 8.79
N LEU A 559 -4.65 0.84 7.67
CA LEU A 559 -4.84 1.35 6.31
C LEU A 559 -5.88 0.53 5.54
N SER A 560 -6.36 -0.59 6.10
CA SER A 560 -7.33 -1.45 5.44
C SER A 560 -8.64 -0.72 5.12
N VAL A 561 -9.17 -0.89 3.91
CA VAL A 561 -10.52 -0.45 3.51
C VAL A 561 -11.65 -1.30 4.11
N PHE A 562 -11.29 -2.37 4.83
CA PHE A 562 -12.23 -3.28 5.48
C PHE A 562 -11.88 -3.43 6.95
N SER A 563 -12.91 -3.45 7.79
CA SER A 563 -12.86 -3.77 9.22
C SER A 563 -14.08 -4.61 9.57
N LEU A 564 -13.92 -5.54 10.51
CA LEU A 564 -15.02 -6.34 11.06
C LEU A 564 -16.02 -5.51 11.88
N ASP A 565 -15.60 -4.33 12.34
CA ASP A 565 -16.38 -3.45 13.22
C ASP A 565 -17.22 -2.40 12.46
N ASP A 566 -17.02 -2.29 11.15
CA ASP A 566 -17.70 -1.29 10.29
C ASP A 566 -18.88 -1.90 9.50
N LYS A 567 -19.82 -1.04 9.12
CA LYS A 567 -20.95 -1.40 8.25
C LYS A 567 -20.54 -1.36 6.78
N THR A 568 -21.22 -2.17 5.97
CA THR A 568 -21.13 -2.09 4.51
C THR A 568 -22.07 -1.02 3.97
N LEU A 569 -21.79 -0.48 2.78
CA LEU A 569 -22.73 0.38 2.06
C LEU A 569 -24.11 -0.30 1.92
N PRO A 570 -25.21 0.45 2.07
CA PRO A 570 -26.55 -0.09 1.85
C PRO A 570 -26.68 -0.51 0.39
N MET A 571 -27.06 -1.77 0.17
CA MET A 571 -27.46 -2.25 -1.15
C MET A 571 -28.95 -1.96 -1.35
N SER A 572 -29.36 -1.59 -2.56
CA SER A 572 -30.79 -1.54 -2.87
C SER A 572 -31.40 -2.93 -2.66
N PRO A 573 -32.63 -3.03 -2.14
CA PRO A 573 -33.38 -4.27 -2.25
C PRO A 573 -33.50 -4.60 -3.74
N LEU A 574 -33.04 -5.80 -4.13
CA LEU A 574 -33.10 -6.31 -5.51
C LEU A 574 -34.45 -5.95 -6.17
N PRO A 575 -34.47 -5.52 -7.44
CA PRO A 575 -35.73 -5.12 -8.08
C PRO A 575 -36.72 -6.28 -8.05
N ARG A 576 -37.95 -5.99 -7.62
CA ARG A 576 -39.10 -6.83 -7.95
C ARG A 576 -39.18 -6.95 -9.47
N SER A 577 -39.40 -8.16 -9.96
CA SER A 577 -39.44 -8.55 -11.38
C SER A 577 -40.17 -7.55 -12.28
N PRO A 578 -39.76 -7.39 -13.57
CA PRO A 578 -40.31 -6.38 -14.44
C PRO A 578 -41.74 -6.75 -14.88
N SER A 579 -42.70 -5.85 -14.64
CA SER A 579 -43.93 -5.80 -15.43
C SER A 579 -44.30 -4.35 -15.77
N PRO A 580 -44.97 -4.11 -16.91
CA PRO A 580 -44.86 -2.88 -17.69
C PRO A 580 -45.75 -1.74 -17.18
N ASN A 581 -45.33 -0.50 -17.46
CA ASN A 581 -46.01 0.80 -17.25
C ASN A 581 -47.53 0.75 -17.02
N PRO A 582 -48.08 1.61 -16.13
CA PRO A 582 -48.77 2.78 -16.70
C PRO A 582 -48.76 4.09 -15.86
N SER A 583 -48.88 5.18 -16.62
CA SER A 583 -49.46 6.51 -16.38
C SER A 583 -50.23 6.83 -15.08
N SER A 584 -50.09 8.10 -14.67
CA SER A 584 -50.94 8.93 -13.79
C SER A 584 -52.43 8.56 -13.73
N ASP A 585 -53.06 8.49 -12.54
CA ASP A 585 -53.70 9.63 -11.85
C ASP A 585 -54.54 9.22 -10.60
N LEU A 586 -54.68 10.18 -9.65
CA LEU A 586 -55.78 10.43 -8.68
C LEU A 586 -55.99 9.61 -7.37
N LYS A 587 -55.86 10.37 -6.24
CA LYS A 587 -56.72 10.53 -5.01
C LYS A 587 -57.07 9.27 -4.18
N ARG A 588 -57.12 9.25 -2.83
CA ARG A 588 -57.67 10.23 -1.87
C ARG A 588 -57.46 9.73 -0.41
N ASN A 589 -57.45 10.69 0.51
CA ASN A 589 -58.01 10.73 1.88
C ASN A 589 -57.23 10.22 3.12
N SER A 590 -57.23 11.14 4.09
CA SER A 590 -56.77 11.13 5.48
C SER A 590 -57.76 10.54 6.48
N MET A 591 -57.26 10.13 7.66
CA MET A 591 -57.84 10.30 9.02
C MET A 591 -56.67 10.14 10.03
N SER A 592 -56.24 11.18 10.74
CA SER A 592 -56.68 11.64 12.08
C SER A 592 -56.36 10.67 13.24
N ARG A 593 -55.51 11.12 14.19
CA ARG A 593 -55.77 11.14 15.64
C ARG A 593 -54.72 11.93 16.43
N ASP A 594 -55.22 12.57 17.49
CA ASP A 594 -54.65 13.67 18.27
C ASP A 594 -53.68 13.26 19.41
N VAL A 595 -52.60 14.04 19.61
CA VAL A 595 -52.17 14.87 20.78
C VAL A 595 -52.56 14.33 22.19
N PRO A 596 -51.67 14.28 23.23
CA PRO A 596 -51.12 15.53 23.77
C PRO A 596 -49.70 15.62 24.35
N ASP A 597 -49.30 16.89 24.27
CA ASP A 597 -48.19 17.67 24.82
C ASP A 597 -48.38 17.94 26.33
N GLU A 598 -47.31 17.84 27.13
CA GLU A 598 -47.20 18.52 28.42
C GLU A 598 -45.75 18.96 28.66
N SER A 599 -45.48 20.20 28.23
CA SER A 599 -44.46 21.07 28.79
C SER A 599 -44.92 21.66 30.13
N THR A 600 -44.19 21.45 31.22
CA THR A 600 -44.37 22.24 32.45
C THR A 600 -43.03 22.71 32.99
N VAL A 601 -42.86 24.03 33.01
CA VAL A 601 -41.70 24.75 33.55
C VAL A 601 -42.05 25.24 34.96
N THR A 602 -41.26 24.89 35.96
CA THR A 602 -41.41 25.37 37.35
C THR A 602 -40.41 26.50 37.67
N PRO A 603 -40.72 27.37 38.66
CA PRO A 603 -39.91 28.56 39.00
C PRO A 603 -38.53 28.30 39.60
N GLU A 604 -38.07 27.04 39.65
CA GLU A 604 -36.74 26.65 40.14
C GLU A 604 -35.70 26.51 39.02
N ASN A 605 -36.10 26.58 37.74
CA ASN A 605 -35.21 26.46 36.57
C ASN A 605 -34.79 27.81 35.95
N LEU A 606 -34.99 28.94 36.64
CA LEU A 606 -34.76 30.29 36.08
C LEU A 606 -33.73 31.13 36.84
N GLN A 607 -32.89 30.53 37.69
CA GLN A 607 -31.80 31.21 38.39
C GLN A 607 -30.47 30.44 38.41
N SER A 608 -30.01 29.95 37.25
CA SER A 608 -28.60 29.57 37.05
C SER A 608 -27.95 30.22 35.82
N THR A 609 -28.68 31.06 35.09
CA THR A 609 -28.09 31.95 34.08
C THR A 609 -27.51 33.18 34.79
N ILE A 610 -26.20 33.36 34.63
CA ILE A 610 -25.35 34.48 35.08
C ILE A 610 -24.66 34.25 36.43
N THR A 611 -23.56 33.48 36.40
CA THR A 611 -22.30 33.86 37.05
C THR A 611 -21.15 33.09 36.37
N ASN A 612 -20.22 33.81 35.73
CA ASN A 612 -18.93 33.26 35.31
C ASN A 612 -18.05 33.06 36.56
N PRO A 613 -17.42 31.88 36.71
CA PRO A 613 -16.02 31.92 37.12
C PRO A 613 -15.11 30.86 36.47
N SER A 614 -13.93 31.37 36.07
CA SER A 614 -12.60 30.75 36.11
C SER A 614 -12.30 29.49 35.30
N ILE A 615 -11.47 29.68 34.27
CA ILE A 615 -10.78 28.65 33.51
C ILE A 615 -9.80 27.91 34.43
N SER A 616 -10.14 26.69 34.78
CA SER A 616 -9.20 25.66 35.21
C SER A 616 -9.33 24.52 34.20
N SER A 617 -8.38 24.42 33.28
CA SER A 617 -8.26 23.32 32.34
C SER A 617 -7.89 22.03 33.07
N ALA A 618 -8.90 21.26 33.47
CA ALA A 618 -8.73 19.83 33.64
C ALA A 618 -8.65 19.21 32.23
N PRO A 619 -7.69 18.31 31.95
CA PRO A 619 -7.67 17.62 30.67
C PRO A 619 -8.96 16.79 30.55
N SER A 620 -9.76 17.07 29.53
CA SER A 620 -10.88 16.19 29.16
C SER A 620 -10.30 14.80 28.95
N LYS A 621 -10.74 13.81 29.74
CA LYS A 621 -10.45 12.40 29.46
C LYS A 621 -10.93 12.14 28.03
N ASP A 622 -10.03 11.71 27.16
CA ASP A 622 -10.41 11.20 25.86
C ASP A 622 -11.49 10.13 26.08
N PRO A 623 -12.64 10.19 25.38
CA PRO A 623 -13.65 9.15 25.50
C PRO A 623 -13.04 7.79 25.13
N GLU A 624 -13.44 6.75 25.85
CA GLU A 624 -13.05 5.37 25.57
C GLU A 624 -13.49 4.94 24.17
N LEU A 625 -12.83 3.94 23.59
CA LEU A 625 -13.21 3.39 22.29
C LEU A 625 -14.62 2.78 22.40
N THR A 626 -15.59 3.33 21.66
CA THR A 626 -16.99 2.89 21.71
C THR A 626 -17.35 1.88 20.62
N ASN A 627 -16.44 1.62 19.67
CA ASN A 627 -16.69 0.85 18.46
C ASN A 627 -17.97 1.29 17.73
N ALA A 628 -18.14 2.60 17.56
CA ALA A 628 -19.26 3.16 16.83
C ALA A 628 -19.15 2.75 15.34
N PRO A 629 -20.12 1.99 14.80
CA PRO A 629 -20.03 1.49 13.44
C PRO A 629 -20.24 2.60 12.42
N GLY A 630 -19.29 2.79 11.48
CA GLY A 630 -19.42 3.69 10.34
C GLY A 630 -19.28 2.94 9.01
N LEU A 631 -19.10 3.69 7.91
CA LEU A 631 -18.95 3.11 6.55
C LEU A 631 -17.50 3.02 6.10
N ARG A 632 -16.53 3.35 6.97
CA ARG A 632 -15.10 3.27 6.67
C ARG A 632 -14.69 4.02 5.40
N ALA A 633 -15.28 5.18 5.14
CA ALA A 633 -15.08 5.96 3.92
C ALA A 633 -15.39 5.19 2.61
N ALA A 634 -16.28 4.20 2.64
CA ALA A 634 -16.66 3.42 1.46
C ALA A 634 -17.21 4.28 0.32
N GLU A 635 -17.86 5.40 0.61
CA GLU A 635 -18.29 6.37 -0.40
C GLU A 635 -17.10 6.97 -1.20
N ALA A 636 -15.90 6.99 -0.62
CA ALA A 636 -14.72 7.53 -1.28
C ALA A 636 -13.98 6.46 -2.10
N PHE A 637 -14.08 5.18 -1.75
CA PHE A 637 -13.40 4.08 -2.46
C PHE A 637 -14.32 3.18 -3.29
N VAL A 638 -15.64 3.31 -3.22
CA VAL A 638 -16.56 2.59 -4.13
C VAL A 638 -16.92 3.54 -5.28
N ARG A 639 -16.00 3.69 -6.24
CA ARG A 639 -16.05 4.73 -7.27
C ARG A 639 -16.36 4.16 -8.66
N PRO A 640 -16.97 4.95 -9.57
CA PRO A 640 -17.11 4.57 -10.98
C PRO A 640 -15.74 4.43 -11.65
N THR A 641 -15.61 3.51 -12.60
CA THR A 641 -14.32 3.23 -13.26
C THR A 641 -14.51 2.76 -14.70
N PRO A 642 -13.81 3.33 -15.69
CA PRO A 642 -13.87 2.87 -17.07
C PRO A 642 -13.07 1.57 -17.25
N VAL A 643 -13.61 0.45 -16.77
CA VAL A 643 -12.91 -0.84 -16.69
C VAL A 643 -12.33 -1.31 -18.03
N VAL A 644 -13.06 -1.10 -19.13
CA VAL A 644 -12.56 -1.30 -20.50
C VAL A 644 -13.10 -0.23 -21.44
N VAL A 645 -12.25 0.30 -22.33
CA VAL A 645 -12.56 1.42 -23.22
C VAL A 645 -12.25 1.05 -24.66
N ALA A 646 -13.24 1.15 -25.55
CA ALA A 646 -13.08 0.90 -26.97
C ALA A 646 -12.40 2.08 -27.67
N GLY A 647 -11.11 2.25 -27.42
CA GLY A 647 -10.28 3.37 -27.84
C GLY A 647 -9.21 3.63 -26.79
N ASP A 648 -8.74 4.87 -26.74
CA ASP A 648 -7.73 5.33 -25.79
C ASP A 648 -8.35 6.34 -24.81
N VAL A 649 -8.14 6.13 -23.52
CA VAL A 649 -8.51 7.04 -22.46
C VAL A 649 -7.64 8.29 -22.56
N LEU A 650 -8.28 9.45 -22.69
CA LEU A 650 -7.60 10.75 -22.65
C LEU A 650 -7.64 11.35 -21.25
N GLU A 651 -8.79 11.25 -20.58
CA GLU A 651 -9.00 11.74 -19.22
C GLU A 651 -10.21 11.04 -18.62
N TYR A 652 -10.17 10.75 -17.32
CA TYR A 652 -11.35 10.38 -16.56
C TYR A 652 -11.23 10.84 -15.12
N GLY A 653 -12.34 10.88 -14.40
CA GLY A 653 -12.33 11.17 -12.97
C GLY A 653 -13.71 11.15 -12.35
N PHE A 654 -13.74 11.02 -11.03
CA PHE A 654 -14.95 11.11 -10.22
C PHE A 654 -14.83 12.24 -9.21
N ASP A 655 -15.81 13.15 -9.22
CA ASP A 655 -15.98 14.15 -8.17
C ASP A 655 -17.05 13.65 -7.19
N LEU A 656 -16.61 13.20 -6.02
CA LEU A 656 -17.48 12.70 -4.96
C LEU A 656 -18.48 13.77 -4.48
N ARG A 657 -18.07 15.05 -4.40
CA ARG A 657 -18.91 16.13 -3.86
C ARG A 657 -20.10 16.42 -4.77
N SER A 658 -19.90 16.40 -6.08
CA SER A 658 -20.96 16.59 -7.07
C SER A 658 -21.56 15.28 -7.60
N CYS A 659 -21.06 14.13 -7.11
CA CYS A 659 -21.39 12.79 -7.59
C CYS A 659 -21.32 12.68 -9.13
N THR A 660 -20.31 13.29 -9.75
CA THR A 660 -20.17 13.38 -11.20
C THR A 660 -18.96 12.60 -11.68
N PHE A 661 -19.17 11.66 -12.60
CA PHE A 661 -18.13 10.94 -13.31
C PHE A 661 -17.99 11.45 -14.73
N THR A 662 -16.76 11.65 -15.19
CA THR A 662 -16.45 12.02 -16.57
C THR A 662 -15.45 11.06 -17.18
N LEU A 663 -15.62 10.78 -18.47
CA LEU A 663 -14.67 10.05 -19.31
C LEU A 663 -14.56 10.76 -20.65
N LYS A 664 -13.33 11.07 -21.05
CA LYS A 664 -12.95 11.50 -22.39
C LYS A 664 -12.06 10.42 -23.01
N LEU A 665 -12.40 9.99 -24.21
CA LEU A 665 -11.67 8.98 -24.96
C LEU A 665 -11.46 9.39 -26.42
N LYS A 666 -10.54 8.70 -27.09
CA LYS A 666 -10.33 8.78 -28.54
C LYS A 666 -10.44 7.40 -29.15
N ALA A 667 -11.34 7.23 -30.11
CA ALA A 667 -11.54 5.95 -30.80
C ALA A 667 -11.15 6.05 -32.27
N ALA A 668 -10.39 5.08 -32.78
CA ALA A 668 -10.06 5.01 -34.20
C ALA A 668 -11.25 4.54 -35.06
N ALA A 669 -12.17 3.78 -34.47
CA ALA A 669 -13.38 3.27 -35.09
C ALA A 669 -14.47 3.10 -34.01
N PRO A 670 -15.77 3.05 -34.39
CA PRO A 670 -16.83 2.70 -33.45
C PRO A 670 -16.64 1.29 -32.87
N PRO A 671 -17.04 1.05 -31.60
CA PRO A 671 -17.00 -0.27 -31.01
C PRO A 671 -17.97 -1.24 -31.70
N SER A 672 -17.61 -2.51 -31.71
CA SER A 672 -18.55 -3.56 -32.12
C SER A 672 -19.70 -3.70 -31.12
N GLU A 673 -20.81 -4.29 -31.55
CA GLU A 673 -21.97 -4.55 -30.69
C GLU A 673 -21.61 -5.38 -29.45
N THR A 674 -20.66 -6.32 -29.57
CA THR A 674 -20.26 -7.23 -28.49
C THR A 674 -19.09 -6.72 -27.64
N ALA A 675 -18.41 -5.65 -28.04
CA ALA A 675 -17.26 -5.09 -27.32
C ALA A 675 -17.39 -3.57 -27.15
N PRO A 676 -18.41 -3.08 -26.41
CA PRO A 676 -18.54 -1.65 -26.08
C PRO A 676 -17.47 -1.20 -25.08
N THR A 677 -17.39 0.11 -24.87
CA THR A 677 -16.82 0.71 -23.67
C THR A 677 -17.69 0.32 -22.47
N VAL A 678 -17.08 -0.10 -21.36
CA VAL A 678 -17.76 -0.53 -20.14
C VAL A 678 -17.20 0.26 -18.95
N VAL A 679 -18.12 0.81 -18.16
CA VAL A 679 -17.83 1.54 -16.93
C VAL A 679 -18.48 0.78 -15.78
N PHE A 680 -17.69 0.38 -14.76
CA PHE A 680 -18.26 -0.02 -13.47
C PHE A 680 -18.96 1.20 -12.87
N LEU A 681 -20.24 1.08 -12.56
CA LEU A 681 -21.07 2.20 -12.14
C LEU A 681 -21.75 1.87 -10.81
N PRO A 682 -21.17 2.24 -9.65
CA PRO A 682 -21.67 1.79 -8.35
C PRO A 682 -23.08 2.31 -8.07
N GLU A 683 -24.01 1.39 -7.83
CA GLU A 683 -25.42 1.70 -7.60
C GLU A 683 -25.63 2.68 -6.42
N PHE A 684 -24.78 2.61 -5.39
CA PHE A 684 -24.83 3.54 -4.26
C PHE A 684 -24.79 5.02 -4.68
N HIS A 685 -23.93 5.35 -5.65
CA HIS A 685 -23.78 6.69 -6.22
C HIS A 685 -24.74 6.93 -7.38
N TYR A 686 -25.02 5.90 -8.18
CA TYR A 686 -25.78 6.00 -9.42
C TYR A 686 -26.94 5.00 -9.45
N PRO A 687 -27.98 5.14 -8.60
CA PRO A 687 -29.16 4.30 -8.73
C PRO A 687 -29.76 4.49 -10.12
N GLN A 688 -30.16 3.40 -10.79
CA GLN A 688 -30.61 3.44 -12.19
C GLN A 688 -31.72 4.47 -12.45
N ASP A 689 -32.66 4.62 -11.51
CA ASP A 689 -33.78 5.56 -11.61
C ASP A 689 -33.43 7.01 -11.22
N ASN A 690 -32.24 7.23 -10.63
CA ASN A 690 -31.80 8.52 -10.07
C ASN A 690 -30.41 8.93 -10.57
N CYS A 691 -30.06 8.57 -11.82
CA CYS A 691 -28.85 9.05 -12.47
C CYS A 691 -29.12 9.54 -13.90
N THR A 692 -28.32 10.50 -14.34
CA THR A 692 -28.38 11.07 -15.70
C THR A 692 -27.10 10.72 -16.44
N VAL A 693 -27.25 10.16 -17.64
CA VAL A 693 -26.14 9.83 -18.54
C VAL A 693 -26.17 10.75 -19.76
N GLU A 694 -25.08 11.48 -19.97
CA GLU A 694 -24.85 12.32 -21.14
C GLU A 694 -23.70 11.73 -21.95
N VAL A 695 -23.95 11.45 -23.23
CA VAL A 695 -22.93 10.99 -24.18
C VAL A 695 -22.87 11.91 -25.38
N SER A 696 -21.67 12.13 -25.88
CA SER A 696 -21.41 12.88 -27.11
C SER A 696 -22.01 12.23 -28.36
N SER A 697 -22.06 10.90 -28.41
CA SER A 697 -22.60 10.15 -29.54
C SER A 697 -23.04 8.73 -29.16
N GLY A 698 -23.76 8.10 -30.08
CA GLY A 698 -24.09 6.68 -30.01
C GLY A 698 -25.19 6.34 -29.02
N LYS A 699 -25.16 5.12 -28.50
CA LYS A 699 -26.16 4.59 -27.55
C LYS A 699 -25.48 4.10 -26.28
N TRP A 700 -26.19 4.13 -25.16
CA TRP A 700 -25.72 3.59 -23.89
C TRP A 700 -26.82 2.76 -23.22
N ALA A 701 -26.42 1.87 -22.32
CA ALA A 701 -27.31 1.10 -21.48
C ALA A 701 -26.68 0.89 -20.10
N ILE A 702 -27.50 0.97 -19.05
CA ILE A 702 -27.12 0.52 -17.70
C ILE A 702 -27.73 -0.87 -17.51
N SER A 703 -26.92 -1.84 -17.12
CA SER A 703 -27.36 -3.21 -16.82
C SER A 703 -26.75 -3.71 -15.51
N MET A 704 -27.42 -4.69 -14.93
CA MET A 704 -26.91 -5.51 -13.83
C MET A 704 -26.40 -6.82 -14.42
N ASP A 705 -25.14 -7.15 -14.17
CA ASP A 705 -24.48 -8.35 -14.69
C ASP A 705 -23.91 -9.16 -13.51
N ASP A 706 -24.04 -10.49 -13.51
CA ASP A 706 -23.53 -11.41 -12.47
C ASP A 706 -22.38 -12.32 -12.96
N ASP A 707 -21.86 -12.05 -14.16
CA ASP A 707 -20.78 -12.82 -14.81
C ASP A 707 -19.46 -12.88 -14.01
N GLU A 708 -19.28 -12.02 -13.02
CA GLU A 708 -18.07 -11.88 -12.19
C GLU A 708 -18.31 -12.26 -10.73
N GLY A 709 -19.38 -13.02 -10.44
CA GLY A 709 -19.75 -13.50 -9.11
C GLY A 709 -20.92 -12.73 -8.50
N PRO A 710 -20.73 -11.52 -7.93
CA PRO A 710 -21.83 -10.71 -7.44
C PRO A 710 -22.55 -10.00 -8.60
N LEU A 711 -23.81 -9.64 -8.38
CA LEU A 711 -24.57 -8.76 -9.27
C LEU A 711 -23.97 -7.35 -9.21
N LEU A 712 -23.47 -6.83 -10.34
CA LEU A 712 -22.80 -5.54 -10.46
C LEU A 712 -23.48 -4.66 -11.51
N GLN A 713 -23.66 -3.38 -11.17
CA GLN A 713 -24.17 -2.39 -12.11
C GLN A 713 -23.04 -1.89 -13.02
N LYS A 714 -23.25 -1.95 -14.33
CA LYS A 714 -22.31 -1.50 -15.37
C LYS A 714 -23.03 -0.61 -16.37
N LEU A 715 -22.32 0.40 -16.87
CA LEU A 715 -22.74 1.20 -18.02
C LEU A 715 -21.97 0.73 -19.25
N LYS A 716 -22.70 0.36 -20.32
CA LYS A 716 -22.16 -0.02 -21.63
C LYS A 716 -22.42 1.12 -22.60
N TRP A 717 -21.40 1.52 -23.36
CA TRP A 717 -21.46 2.65 -24.29
C TRP A 717 -20.89 2.29 -25.66
N TRP A 718 -21.71 2.45 -26.70
CA TRP A 718 -21.37 2.28 -28.11
C TRP A 718 -21.29 3.65 -28.78
N HIS A 719 -20.12 4.27 -28.78
CA HIS A 719 -19.86 5.61 -29.31
C HIS A 719 -19.44 5.62 -30.79
N ALA A 720 -19.37 6.79 -31.42
CA ALA A 720 -18.73 6.97 -32.72
C ALA A 720 -17.18 6.97 -32.61
N ASP A 721 -16.49 7.07 -33.74
CA ASP A 721 -15.05 7.31 -33.82
C ASP A 721 -14.67 8.76 -33.48
N GLY A 722 -13.38 9.04 -33.33
CA GLY A 722 -12.85 10.35 -32.95
C GLY A 722 -12.85 10.59 -31.43
N GLU A 723 -12.80 11.86 -31.02
CA GLU A 723 -12.89 12.23 -29.59
C GLU A 723 -14.33 12.15 -29.10
N GLN A 724 -14.53 11.44 -28.00
CA GLN A 724 -15.85 11.21 -27.42
C GLN A 724 -15.83 11.50 -25.92
N THR A 725 -16.95 11.98 -25.41
CA THR A 725 -17.19 12.25 -23.99
C THR A 725 -18.41 11.50 -23.46
N LEU A 726 -18.28 11.05 -22.21
CA LEU A 726 -19.33 10.50 -21.36
C LEU A 726 -19.30 11.27 -20.03
N LYS A 727 -20.48 11.66 -19.55
CA LYS A 727 -20.69 12.24 -18.23
C LYS A 727 -21.86 11.55 -17.56
N VAL A 728 -21.67 11.12 -16.32
CA VAL A 728 -22.72 10.51 -15.51
C VAL A 728 -22.88 11.30 -14.22
N MET A 729 -24.09 11.79 -13.96
CA MET A 729 -24.43 12.53 -12.75
C MET A 729 -25.31 11.65 -11.87
N GLY A 730 -24.86 11.39 -10.65
CA GLY A 730 -25.51 10.53 -9.69
C GLY A 730 -26.26 11.29 -8.60
N LEU A 731 -26.64 10.56 -7.56
CA LEU A 731 -27.31 11.12 -6.39
C LEU A 731 -26.27 11.82 -5.49
N VAL A 732 -26.42 13.13 -5.32
CA VAL A 732 -25.64 13.90 -4.34
C VAL A 732 -26.16 13.56 -2.95
N ARG A 733 -25.30 12.95 -2.12
CA ARG A 733 -25.62 12.58 -0.74
C ARG A 733 -24.87 13.50 0.21
N GLN A 734 -25.47 13.81 1.36
CA GLN A 734 -24.69 14.23 2.51
C GLN A 734 -23.98 12.98 3.06
N HIS A 735 -22.65 13.03 3.09
CA HIS A 735 -21.82 11.93 3.56
C HIS A 735 -21.56 12.05 5.05
N ASN A 736 -21.33 10.92 5.74
CA ASN A 736 -20.96 10.86 7.16
C ASN A 736 -22.02 11.36 8.17
N ILE A 737 -23.31 11.20 7.87
CA ILE A 737 -24.39 11.43 8.86
C ILE A 737 -24.39 10.26 9.86
N VAL A 738 -24.31 10.59 11.16
CA VAL A 738 -24.43 9.61 12.25
C VAL A 738 -25.91 9.19 12.37
N GLU A 739 -26.17 7.88 12.29
CA GLU A 739 -27.51 7.30 12.51
C GLU A 739 -28.08 7.78 13.86
N GLY A 740 -29.27 8.39 13.82
CA GLY A 740 -29.96 8.92 15.00
C GLY A 740 -29.76 10.42 15.29
N SER A 741 -29.11 11.17 14.40
CA SER A 741 -29.20 12.64 14.41
C SER A 741 -30.59 13.11 13.94
N GLU A 742 -31.08 14.25 14.43
CA GLU A 742 -32.39 14.81 14.05
C GLU A 742 -32.56 15.01 12.51
N GLU A 743 -31.45 15.04 11.77
CA GLU A 743 -31.42 15.11 10.30
C GLU A 743 -31.86 13.79 9.62
N ASP A 744 -31.70 12.65 10.27
CA ASP A 744 -31.96 11.31 9.72
C ASP A 744 -33.48 11.02 9.58
N MET A 745 -34.31 11.62 10.44
CA MET A 745 -35.77 11.38 10.42
C MET A 745 -36.58 12.36 9.54
N GLY A 746 -36.01 13.50 9.14
CA GLY A 746 -36.72 14.50 8.34
C GLY A 746 -36.36 14.48 6.84
N TYR A 747 -35.16 14.03 6.50
CA TYR A 747 -34.56 14.29 5.19
C TYR A 747 -35.09 13.40 4.05
N LEU A 748 -35.40 12.13 4.34
CA LEU A 748 -36.00 11.21 3.37
C LEU A 748 -37.35 11.72 2.82
N GLU A 749 -38.13 12.44 3.63
CA GLU A 749 -39.37 13.09 3.20
C GLU A 749 -39.13 14.47 2.53
N GLN A 750 -38.11 15.22 2.97
CA GLN A 750 -37.83 16.57 2.46
C GLN A 750 -37.19 16.59 1.07
N CYS A 751 -36.36 15.60 0.74
CA CYS A 751 -35.79 15.44 -0.61
C CYS A 751 -36.85 15.17 -1.68
N GLN A 752 -37.95 14.49 -1.33
CA GLN A 752 -39.07 14.28 -2.25
C GLN A 752 -39.90 15.55 -2.46
N GLN A 753 -39.96 16.44 -1.48
CA GLN A 753 -40.79 17.66 -1.56
C GLN A 753 -40.09 18.84 -2.27
N ASN A 754 -38.76 18.94 -2.17
CA ASN A 754 -38.03 20.10 -2.70
C ASN A 754 -37.70 20.01 -4.21
N TYR A 755 -37.64 18.81 -4.80
CA TYR A 755 -37.47 18.66 -6.26
C TYR A 755 -38.79 18.80 -7.05
N ALA A 756 -39.95 18.69 -6.39
CA ALA A 756 -41.26 18.85 -7.03
C ALA A 756 -41.76 20.30 -7.10
N ARG A 757 -41.05 21.28 -6.53
CA ARG A 757 -41.52 22.67 -6.40
C ARG A 757 -40.66 23.76 -7.04
N CYS A 758 -39.57 23.43 -7.72
CA CYS A 758 -38.80 24.40 -8.48
C CYS A 758 -38.96 24.19 -9.99
N SER A 759 -40.16 24.49 -10.49
CA SER A 759 -40.39 24.89 -11.88
C SER A 759 -41.21 26.17 -11.92
N VAL A 760 -40.70 27.16 -12.66
CA VAL A 760 -41.31 28.41 -13.14
C VAL A 760 -41.22 29.64 -12.20
N MET A 761 -40.22 30.50 -12.44
CA MET A 761 -40.33 31.61 -13.41
C MET A 761 -38.96 32.02 -13.94
#